data_AF-A0A1Q5SIC7-F1
#
_entry.id   AF-A0A1Q5SIC7-F1
#
_cell.length_a   1.000
_cell.length_b   1.000
_cell.length_c   1.000
_cell.angle_alpha   90.00
_cell.angle_beta   90.00
_cell.angle_gamma   90.00
#
_symmetry.space_group_name_H-M   'P 1'
#
loop_
_entity.id
_entity.type
_entity.pdbx_description
1 polymer ?
#
loop_
_entity_poly.entity_id
_entity_poly.type
_entity_poly.pdbx_seq_one_letter_code
_entity_poly.pdbx_strand_id
1 'polypeptide(L)'
;MRGTAAFLLRNVAVAVALAVIATSVHAKVDELDLGAVPTSGPNAVASQQERNNRIVHAFACDDEETFLGRYQKSQTTADDWPTSHMMAKAAYASGRYMPAGLVQRVVPTCSTVEKDPDYQAWKSVIASATFPRFDDNRITFNGADQWVPVDAAAAGAAKTLALVGALNDFYVALFGSACTRVATVDASGALAIALSPGCLMRQVRVVATDKQLGAWKIVNGQRVPRNPGTSADKLPCVSDWPSKPLSGTEGDWDMAVIEYSRLAHLIYGAKSARPDVVGDDADAALDKLNRWLLTLRGGPARELYDVFWSCGNPANSFGSADDYVNDNDVYNNDTQQTVSGKNDGTESFWEKLWHFLRILLIIAAAAFVAGLLIGALAGVGGAAAIAAEAAAVGAFVLAVGFATVWTGGIEETENHLFMQNSSKYIKNKLMMAELRQGGDHKGFDKVADENEDVRSWLLKRMRRVVKEDFVEYNARPYSRLSHQAILNLLDFVCEVSWGWDNAAWPPRGGDTSCDPKDQAIWTAAASVYDLSAAKISLGSNQGRRLIPFRRLVEANMQFHDEPRYFHDMGANADHLIAALQAWTASTMNGKDHKASASSIGEMIWYATSRYVPHEMILDLAVDKSSPIEQAYTHGGYEAYSSGPRWLLTAGGDSTHAAQGLRVNWLPFGVFGADFNIYAFSPTNDKGAGVPTTLMVDGTSDRRDTYTSFLRFEGDIEDWGDDDGKPLKSFSRNRCVSGNFACGLRLEIPDPIKGCLKPAVSNPDAPAGLKFISSADCPEYSRPSGGDDFFVVVYEGTCSGCDYANWGFLEVVEAKDYSGSVQLYQDQAIAGNKTNVSDWTKSNGKDTLTYYSVARKRTYKFKPSSEDFDQDCRACGTVVEGDDAKFKIKNPRRPGQAISIDYSDDMNPKRTGEGGLTLANP
;
A
#
# COMPACT_ATOMS: atom_id res chain seq x y z
N MET A 1 -43.93 11.19 5.89
CA MET A 1 -42.87 11.89 5.13
C MET A 1 -41.88 12.71 5.98
N ARG A 2 -42.26 13.28 7.15
CA ARG A 2 -41.29 14.00 8.02
C ARG A 2 -40.41 13.13 8.92
N GLY A 3 -40.78 11.87 9.19
CA GLY A 3 -39.99 10.94 10.02
C GLY A 3 -38.84 10.24 9.26
N THR A 4 -38.98 10.03 7.95
CA THR A 4 -38.01 9.31 7.12
C THR A 4 -36.79 10.18 6.78
N ALA A 5 -36.98 11.48 6.60
CA ALA A 5 -35.90 12.44 6.34
C ALA A 5 -34.96 12.62 7.54
N ALA A 6 -35.49 12.62 8.77
CA ALA A 6 -34.68 12.74 9.99
C ALA A 6 -33.87 11.47 10.31
N PHE A 7 -34.35 10.29 9.88
CA PHE A 7 -33.64 9.01 10.01
C PHE A 7 -32.52 8.89 8.97
N LEU A 8 -32.77 9.30 7.72
CA LEU A 8 -31.75 9.37 6.66
C LEU A 8 -30.65 10.39 6.97
N LEU A 9 -31.01 11.59 7.46
CA LEU A 9 -30.03 12.62 7.85
C LEU A 9 -29.15 12.19 9.05
N ARG A 10 -29.69 11.42 10.01
CA ARG A 10 -28.89 10.87 11.12
C ARG A 10 -27.94 9.76 10.68
N ASN A 11 -28.38 8.85 9.81
CA ASN A 11 -27.52 7.75 9.36
C ASN A 11 -26.45 8.21 8.36
N VAL A 12 -26.75 9.20 7.51
CA VAL A 12 -25.74 9.83 6.64
C VAL A 12 -24.74 10.64 7.46
N ALA A 13 -25.17 11.37 8.50
CA ALA A 13 -24.24 12.08 9.39
C ALA A 13 -23.34 11.14 10.21
N VAL A 14 -23.83 9.96 10.61
CA VAL A 14 -23.03 8.94 11.31
C VAL A 14 -22.10 8.18 10.37
N ALA A 15 -22.54 7.88 9.13
CA ALA A 15 -21.69 7.25 8.13
C ALA A 15 -20.58 8.20 7.62
N VAL A 16 -20.89 9.48 7.43
CA VAL A 16 -19.89 10.51 7.10
C VAL A 16 -18.98 10.78 8.30
N ALA A 17 -19.49 10.78 9.54
CA ALA A 17 -18.63 10.87 10.73
C ALA A 17 -17.71 9.64 10.88
N LEU A 18 -18.17 8.41 10.60
CA LEU A 18 -17.35 7.20 10.67
C LEU A 18 -16.31 7.12 9.52
N ALA A 19 -16.68 7.54 8.31
CA ALA A 19 -15.75 7.63 7.18
C ALA A 19 -14.68 8.73 7.37
N VAL A 20 -15.02 9.82 8.07
CA VAL A 20 -14.08 10.89 8.43
C VAL A 20 -13.23 10.51 9.66
N ILE A 21 -13.72 9.64 10.55
CA ILE A 21 -12.96 9.17 11.73
C ILE A 21 -11.96 8.05 11.38
N ALA A 22 -12.13 7.34 10.26
CA ALA A 22 -11.21 6.30 9.82
C ALA A 22 -9.91 6.82 9.15
N THR A 23 -9.75 8.13 8.95
CA THR A 23 -8.61 8.66 8.17
C THR A 23 -7.71 9.70 8.85
N SER A 24 -7.93 10.07 10.12
CA SER A 24 -6.95 10.93 10.82
C SER A 24 -7.14 10.95 12.34
N VAL A 25 -6.44 10.06 13.06
CA VAL A 25 -6.28 10.18 14.52
C VAL A 25 -4.81 10.46 14.79
N HIS A 26 -4.57 11.65 15.34
CA HIS A 26 -3.27 12.27 15.55
C HIS A 26 -2.41 11.39 16.46
N ALA A 27 -1.28 10.90 15.93
CA ALA A 27 -0.16 10.54 16.78
C ALA A 27 0.36 11.84 17.40
N LYS A 28 0.73 11.85 18.68
CA LYS A 28 1.39 13.03 19.28
C LYS A 28 2.74 13.30 18.63
N VAL A 29 3.32 12.28 17.99
CA VAL A 29 4.28 12.46 16.90
C VAL A 29 3.52 12.93 15.67
N ASP A 30 3.04 14.18 15.71
CA ASP A 30 2.37 14.82 14.57
C ASP A 30 3.33 14.88 13.38
N GLU A 31 4.62 15.08 13.70
CA GLU A 31 5.70 15.22 12.76
C GLU A 31 7.02 14.63 13.29
N LEU A 32 7.75 13.89 12.45
CA LEU A 32 9.07 13.33 12.79
C LEU A 32 10.16 13.87 11.86
N ASP A 33 11.24 14.38 12.47
CA ASP A 33 12.48 14.69 11.77
C ASP A 33 13.30 13.42 11.55
N LEU A 34 13.43 13.02 10.29
CA LEU A 34 14.21 11.84 9.87
C LEU A 34 15.72 12.13 9.75
N GLY A 35 16.15 13.35 10.10
CA GLY A 35 17.53 13.81 9.95
C GLY A 35 17.81 14.38 8.56
N ALA A 36 19.09 14.67 8.30
CA ALA A 36 19.50 15.26 7.04
C ALA A 36 19.24 14.31 5.85
N VAL A 37 18.71 14.87 4.76
CA VAL A 37 18.57 14.15 3.49
C VAL A 37 19.98 13.77 2.99
N PRO A 38 20.26 12.48 2.77
CA PRO A 38 21.54 12.01 2.27
C PRO A 38 21.74 12.49 0.84
N THR A 39 22.98 12.85 0.51
CA THR A 39 23.36 13.39 -0.81
C THR A 39 23.78 12.32 -1.82
N SER A 40 23.80 11.05 -1.41
CA SER A 40 24.22 9.92 -2.25
C SER A 40 23.63 8.61 -1.73
N GLY A 41 23.58 7.60 -2.58
CA GLY A 41 23.15 6.25 -2.20
C GLY A 41 23.92 5.65 -1.01
N PRO A 42 25.27 5.71 -0.99
CA PRO A 42 26.06 5.26 0.17
C PRO A 42 25.73 6.00 1.45
N ASN A 43 25.54 7.33 1.38
CA ASN A 43 25.14 8.13 2.54
C ASN A 43 23.74 7.72 3.03
N ALA A 44 22.83 7.39 2.11
CA ALA A 44 21.50 6.89 2.44
C ALA A 44 21.59 5.55 3.20
N VAL A 45 22.33 4.57 2.70
CA VAL A 45 22.53 3.28 3.40
C VAL A 45 23.19 3.49 4.77
N ALA A 46 24.25 4.30 4.84
CA ALA A 46 25.01 4.54 6.07
C ALA A 46 24.16 5.17 7.20
N SER A 47 23.18 6.01 6.85
CA SER A 47 22.29 6.68 7.80
C SER A 47 20.95 5.94 8.01
N GLN A 48 20.71 4.82 7.30
CA GLN A 48 19.46 4.07 7.37
C GLN A 48 19.16 3.56 8.78
N GLN A 49 20.18 3.00 9.44
CA GLN A 49 19.98 2.45 10.77
C GLN A 49 19.59 3.52 11.79
N GLU A 50 20.19 4.71 11.72
CA GLU A 50 19.81 5.83 12.58
C GLU A 50 18.37 6.27 12.34
N ARG A 51 17.95 6.37 11.07
CA ARG A 51 16.56 6.67 10.70
C ARG A 51 15.57 5.63 11.22
N ASN A 52 15.86 4.35 11.00
CA ASN A 52 15.03 3.26 11.49
C ASN A 52 14.86 3.35 13.00
N ASN A 53 15.95 3.66 13.73
CA ASN A 53 15.89 3.87 15.18
C ASN A 53 15.00 5.05 15.58
N ARG A 54 15.06 6.18 14.86
CA ARG A 54 14.18 7.33 15.11
C ARG A 54 12.71 6.96 14.90
N ILE A 55 12.39 6.25 13.82
CA ILE A 55 11.02 5.80 13.51
C ILE A 55 10.49 4.82 14.58
N VAL A 56 11.29 3.80 14.92
CA VAL A 56 10.91 2.80 15.95
C VAL A 56 10.79 3.47 17.32
N HIS A 57 11.70 4.38 17.68
CA HIS A 57 11.63 5.13 18.93
C HIS A 57 10.37 5.99 19.01
N ALA A 58 10.04 6.72 17.94
CA ALA A 58 8.85 7.57 17.89
C ALA A 58 7.58 6.79 18.25
N PHE A 59 7.38 5.61 17.67
CA PHE A 59 6.21 4.76 17.96
C PHE A 59 6.29 4.00 19.29
N ALA A 60 7.49 3.51 19.66
CA ALA A 60 7.64 2.71 20.87
C ALA A 60 7.58 3.57 22.14
N CYS A 61 8.08 4.81 22.06
CA CYS A 61 8.41 5.68 23.20
C CYS A 61 7.66 7.00 23.23
N ASP A 62 7.60 7.70 22.09
CA ASP A 62 7.14 9.10 22.07
C ASP A 62 5.63 9.21 21.86
N ASP A 63 5.00 8.20 21.24
CA ASP A 63 3.56 8.19 20.91
C ASP A 63 2.71 7.33 21.86
N GLU A 64 3.06 7.36 23.15
CA GLU A 64 2.47 6.49 24.16
C GLU A 64 1.00 6.83 24.47
N GLU A 65 0.65 8.11 24.42
CA GLU A 65 -0.72 8.59 24.61
C GLU A 65 -1.67 7.99 23.53
N THR A 66 -1.24 8.01 22.27
CA THR A 66 -1.99 7.44 21.14
C THR A 66 -2.11 5.93 21.26
N PHE A 67 -1.04 5.26 21.68
CA PHE A 67 -1.07 3.82 21.95
C PHE A 67 -2.18 3.46 22.94
N LEU A 68 -2.23 4.16 24.08
CA LEU A 68 -3.23 3.94 25.12
C LEU A 68 -4.64 4.31 24.64
N GLY A 69 -4.80 5.45 23.96
CA GLY A 69 -6.08 5.90 23.42
C GLY A 69 -6.65 4.91 22.39
N ARG A 70 -5.81 4.38 21.49
CA ARG A 70 -6.20 3.33 20.53
C ARG A 70 -6.57 2.04 21.22
N TYR A 71 -5.78 1.58 22.19
CA TYR A 71 -6.11 0.37 22.95
C TYR A 71 -7.46 0.48 23.66
N GLN A 72 -7.76 1.62 24.29
CA GLN A 72 -9.06 1.83 24.94
C GLN A 72 -10.20 1.90 23.92
N LYS A 73 -9.99 2.58 22.79
CA LYS A 73 -10.98 2.65 21.71
C LYS A 73 -11.25 1.26 21.13
N SER A 74 -10.21 0.46 20.89
CA SER A 74 -10.32 -0.88 20.30
C SER A 74 -11.09 -1.85 21.20
N GLN A 75 -11.08 -1.67 22.52
CA GLN A 75 -11.94 -2.43 23.43
C GLN A 75 -13.45 -2.20 23.19
N THR A 76 -13.81 -1.09 22.56
CA THR A 76 -15.21 -0.74 22.25
C THR A 76 -15.59 -0.96 20.79
N THR A 77 -14.68 -0.71 19.84
CA THR A 77 -14.97 -0.78 18.39
C THR A 77 -14.42 -2.02 17.71
N ALA A 78 -13.47 -2.74 18.31
CA ALA A 78 -12.77 -3.90 17.75
C ALA A 78 -12.01 -3.69 16.42
N ASP A 79 -11.93 -2.47 15.89
CA ASP A 79 -11.47 -2.19 14.52
C ASP A 79 -10.21 -1.29 14.43
N ASP A 80 -9.59 -0.91 15.55
CA ASP A 80 -8.49 0.07 15.57
C ASP A 80 -7.42 -0.30 16.60
N TRP A 81 -6.86 -1.51 16.46
CA TRP A 81 -5.82 -2.01 17.35
C TRP A 81 -4.48 -1.31 17.09
N PRO A 82 -3.69 -0.99 18.12
CA PRO A 82 -2.41 -0.29 17.95
C PRO A 82 -1.29 -1.23 17.49
N THR A 83 -1.51 -2.02 16.44
CA THR A 83 -0.58 -3.07 15.99
C THR A 83 0.77 -2.49 15.57
N SER A 84 0.79 -1.33 14.91
CA SER A 84 2.04 -0.63 14.54
C SER A 84 2.86 -0.23 15.77
N HIS A 85 2.22 0.27 16.84
CA HIS A 85 2.90 0.52 18.11
C HIS A 85 3.41 -0.77 18.74
N MET A 86 2.63 -1.85 18.71
CA MET A 86 3.08 -3.15 19.22
C MET A 86 4.31 -3.67 18.45
N MET A 87 4.35 -3.52 17.13
CA MET A 87 5.53 -3.85 16.31
C MET A 87 6.73 -3.02 16.73
N ALA A 88 6.58 -1.70 16.87
CA ALA A 88 7.65 -0.82 17.32
C ALA A 88 8.17 -1.20 18.71
N LYS A 89 7.27 -1.48 19.66
CA LYS A 89 7.61 -1.88 21.03
C LYS A 89 8.34 -3.22 21.07
N ALA A 90 7.88 -4.22 20.30
CA ALA A 90 8.55 -5.51 20.18
C ALA A 90 9.93 -5.38 19.50
N ALA A 91 10.02 -4.60 18.42
CA ALA A 91 11.26 -4.30 17.73
C ALA A 91 12.26 -3.60 18.67
N TYR A 92 11.83 -2.60 19.44
CA TYR A 92 12.65 -1.91 20.42
C TYR A 92 13.13 -2.85 21.54
N ALA A 93 12.22 -3.67 22.08
CA ALA A 93 12.54 -4.64 23.13
C ALA A 93 13.58 -5.68 22.69
N SER A 94 13.57 -6.05 21.40
CA SER A 94 14.60 -6.94 20.84
C SER A 94 16.00 -6.33 20.83
N GLY A 95 16.13 -5.00 20.83
CA GLY A 95 17.41 -4.29 20.69
C GLY A 95 18.10 -4.51 19.34
N ARG A 96 17.51 -5.30 18.43
CA ARG A 96 18.13 -5.69 17.17
C ARG A 96 18.31 -4.53 16.19
N TYR A 97 17.45 -3.54 16.29
CA TYR A 97 17.45 -2.40 15.38
C TYR A 97 18.38 -1.27 15.86
N MET A 98 18.94 -1.40 17.07
CA MET A 98 19.90 -0.44 17.63
C MET A 98 21.31 -0.59 17.03
N PRO A 99 22.11 0.49 16.98
CA PRO A 99 23.48 0.45 16.46
C PRO A 99 24.31 -0.64 17.16
N ALA A 100 25.13 -1.37 16.40
CA ALA A 100 25.96 -2.48 16.91
C ALA A 100 26.87 -2.11 18.10
N GLY A 101 27.11 -0.81 18.35
CA GLY A 101 27.87 -0.30 19.51
C GLY A 101 27.06 -0.07 20.79
N LEU A 102 25.72 -0.06 20.74
CA LEU A 102 24.82 0.11 21.91
C LEU A 102 24.26 -1.22 22.44
N VAL A 103 24.61 -2.35 21.81
CA VAL A 103 24.17 -3.71 22.19
C VAL A 103 24.85 -4.21 23.48
N GLN A 104 25.52 -3.34 24.25
CA GLN A 104 26.11 -3.69 25.55
C GLN A 104 25.04 -3.90 26.63
N ARG A 105 24.29 -5.02 26.61
CA ARG A 105 23.34 -5.55 27.64
C ARG A 105 22.23 -4.62 28.18
N VAL A 106 22.38 -3.30 28.09
CA VAL A 106 21.50 -2.25 28.57
C VAL A 106 20.93 -1.58 27.33
N VAL A 107 19.81 -2.10 26.83
CA VAL A 107 19.00 -1.28 25.91
C VAL A 107 18.57 -0.06 26.71
N PRO A 108 18.73 1.17 26.18
CA PRO A 108 18.28 2.36 26.84
C PRO A 108 16.82 2.20 27.27
N THR A 109 16.49 2.76 28.42
CA THR A 109 15.08 2.91 28.76
C THR A 109 14.45 3.80 27.69
N CYS A 110 13.32 3.36 27.14
CA CYS A 110 12.57 4.06 26.12
C CYS A 110 11.98 5.31 26.77
N SER A 111 12.63 6.47 26.56
CA SER A 111 12.39 7.66 27.37
C SER A 111 11.97 8.86 26.55
N THR A 112 10.91 9.54 26.99
CA THR A 112 10.46 10.81 26.42
C THR A 112 10.31 11.85 27.52
N VAL A 113 10.59 13.12 27.19
CA VAL A 113 10.48 14.26 28.12
C VAL A 113 9.46 15.24 27.56
N GLU A 114 8.31 15.33 28.23
CA GLU A 114 7.27 16.30 27.90
C GLU A 114 7.47 17.55 28.76
N LYS A 115 7.91 18.64 28.11
CA LYS A 115 8.12 19.94 28.78
C LYS A 115 6.81 20.61 29.21
N ASP A 116 5.73 20.38 28.45
CA ASP A 116 4.36 20.81 28.75
C ASP A 116 3.40 19.64 28.44
N PRO A 117 3.26 18.65 29.35
CA PRO A 117 2.36 17.54 29.12
C PRO A 117 0.91 18.07 29.03
N ASP A 118 0.18 17.68 27.98
CA ASP A 118 -1.25 17.97 27.89
C ASP A 118 -1.99 17.18 28.98
N TYR A 119 -2.16 17.85 30.11
CA TYR A 119 -2.80 17.27 31.28
C TYR A 119 -4.24 16.85 31.00
N GLN A 120 -4.96 17.56 30.12
CA GLN A 120 -6.35 17.20 29.82
C GLN A 120 -6.42 15.96 28.93
N ALA A 121 -5.50 15.83 27.97
CA ALA A 121 -5.42 14.64 27.14
C ALA A 121 -5.05 13.40 27.98
N TRP A 122 -4.01 13.48 28.82
CA TRP A 122 -3.67 12.42 29.77
C TRP A 122 -4.78 12.11 30.76
N LYS A 123 -5.46 13.15 31.29
CA LYS A 123 -6.62 12.96 32.18
C LYS A 123 -7.76 12.26 31.46
N SER A 124 -8.02 12.58 30.20
CA SER A 124 -9.03 11.91 29.38
C SER A 124 -8.72 10.42 29.24
N VAL A 125 -7.47 10.08 28.89
CA VAL A 125 -7.00 8.68 28.78
C VAL A 125 -7.07 7.94 30.12
N ILE A 126 -6.73 8.60 31.24
CA ILE A 126 -6.82 7.96 32.57
C ILE A 126 -8.27 7.79 33.00
N ALA A 127 -9.14 8.78 32.75
CA ALA A 127 -10.54 8.79 33.18
C ALA A 127 -11.45 7.89 32.35
N SER A 128 -11.13 7.68 31.07
CA SER A 128 -11.86 6.78 30.17
C SER A 128 -11.64 5.31 30.52
N ALA A 129 -10.55 4.98 31.23
CA ALA A 129 -10.25 3.62 31.59
C ALA A 129 -11.27 3.11 32.62
N THR A 130 -12.05 2.10 32.23
CA THR A 130 -13.08 1.43 33.04
C THR A 130 -12.45 0.58 34.14
N PHE A 131 -11.76 1.21 35.07
CA PHE A 131 -11.28 0.58 36.29
C PHE A 131 -12.34 0.65 37.39
N PRO A 132 -12.38 -0.34 38.32
CA PRO A 132 -13.19 -0.21 39.52
C PRO A 132 -12.69 1.01 40.29
N ARG A 133 -13.48 2.09 40.22
CA ARG A 133 -13.33 3.39 40.89
C ARG A 133 -11.97 3.56 41.57
N PHE A 134 -11.10 4.35 40.94
CA PHE A 134 -10.20 5.19 41.71
C PHE A 134 -11.07 5.80 42.82
N ASP A 135 -10.77 5.47 44.07
CA ASP A 135 -11.46 6.05 45.21
C ASP A 135 -11.13 7.55 45.13
N ASP A 136 -12.06 8.35 44.62
CA ASP A 136 -11.98 9.82 44.43
C ASP A 136 -11.54 10.56 45.71
N ASN A 137 -11.48 9.84 46.83
CA ASN A 137 -11.01 10.30 48.14
C ASN A 137 -9.49 10.37 48.31
N ARG A 138 -8.65 9.85 47.38
CA ARG A 138 -7.17 10.04 47.44
C ARG A 138 -6.64 11.15 46.54
N ILE A 139 -7.45 11.60 45.58
CA ILE A 139 -7.22 12.82 44.81
C ILE A 139 -8.50 13.65 44.94
N THR A 140 -8.65 14.39 46.03
CA THR A 140 -9.77 15.32 46.16
C THR A 140 -9.63 16.42 45.11
N PHE A 141 -10.31 16.24 43.98
CA PHE A 141 -10.72 17.35 43.12
C PHE A 141 -11.83 18.09 43.87
N ASN A 142 -11.48 19.25 44.44
CA ASN A 142 -12.49 20.08 45.07
C ASN A 142 -13.50 20.49 43.98
N GLY A 143 -14.76 20.09 44.15
CA GLY A 143 -15.85 20.28 43.19
C GLY A 143 -16.29 21.72 42.98
N ALA A 144 -15.35 22.62 42.70
CA ALA A 144 -15.59 23.97 42.26
C ALA A 144 -14.68 24.25 41.05
N ASP A 145 -15.29 24.53 39.90
CA ASP A 145 -14.67 24.92 38.63
C ASP A 145 -13.95 26.30 38.69
N GLN A 146 -13.26 26.63 39.78
CA GLN A 146 -12.48 27.85 39.91
C GLN A 146 -11.09 27.58 40.49
N TRP A 147 -10.11 27.76 39.61
CA TRP A 147 -8.69 27.84 39.94
C TRP A 147 -8.42 29.04 40.86
N VAL A 148 -7.95 28.79 42.09
CA VAL A 148 -7.27 29.84 42.88
C VAL A 148 -5.80 29.86 42.46
N PRO A 149 -5.24 31.03 42.05
CA PRO A 149 -3.85 31.11 41.62
C PRO A 149 -2.92 30.98 42.83
N VAL A 150 -2.33 29.81 42.98
CA VAL A 150 -1.05 29.64 43.70
C VAL A 150 0.04 29.88 42.65
N ASP A 151 1.11 30.60 43.02
CA ASP A 151 2.27 30.90 42.16
C ASP A 151 2.49 29.86 41.05
N ALA A 152 2.40 30.30 39.79
CA ALA A 152 2.30 29.43 38.63
C ALA A 152 3.43 28.38 38.54
N ALA A 153 4.62 28.70 39.05
CA ALA A 153 5.76 27.78 39.12
C ALA A 153 5.61 26.67 40.18
N ALA A 154 5.03 26.99 41.35
CA ALA A 154 4.77 26.01 42.41
C ALA A 154 3.57 25.11 42.08
N ALA A 155 2.55 25.66 41.39
CA ALA A 155 1.42 24.90 40.89
C ALA A 155 1.80 23.92 39.77
N GLY A 156 2.79 24.25 38.93
CA GLY A 156 3.32 23.36 37.89
C GLY A 156 3.95 22.10 38.48
N ALA A 157 4.92 22.24 39.37
CA ALA A 157 5.64 21.11 39.96
C ALA A 157 4.72 20.16 40.76
N ALA A 158 3.77 20.71 41.53
CA ALA A 158 2.81 19.90 42.28
C ALA A 158 1.87 19.11 41.36
N LYS A 159 1.41 19.73 40.25
CA LYS A 159 0.61 19.04 39.23
C LYS A 159 1.40 17.94 38.54
N THR A 160 2.63 18.21 38.12
CA THR A 160 3.50 17.22 37.48
C THR A 160 3.75 16.04 38.41
N LEU A 161 4.03 16.27 39.69
CA LEU A 161 4.25 15.19 40.66
C LEU A 161 2.99 14.35 40.91
N ALA A 162 1.81 14.99 40.99
CA ALA A 162 0.54 14.28 41.08
C ALA A 162 0.25 13.45 39.81
N LEU A 163 0.55 14.01 38.63
CA LEU A 163 0.44 13.31 37.35
C LEU A 163 1.36 12.09 37.30
N VAL A 164 2.61 12.24 37.76
CA VAL A 164 3.60 11.15 37.86
C VAL A 164 3.09 10.01 38.75
N GLY A 165 2.52 10.34 39.91
CA GLY A 165 1.90 9.34 40.79
C GLY A 165 0.75 8.62 40.09
N ALA A 166 -0.19 9.39 39.50
CA ALA A 166 -1.34 8.84 38.80
C ALA A 166 -0.95 7.97 37.60
N LEU A 167 0.07 8.36 36.82
CA LEU A 167 0.59 7.57 35.70
C LEU A 167 1.22 6.27 36.20
N ASN A 168 2.10 6.32 37.21
CA ASN A 168 2.68 5.09 37.74
C ASN A 168 1.61 4.13 38.27
N ASP A 169 0.62 4.64 39.00
CA ASP A 169 -0.50 3.83 39.50
C ASP A 169 -1.35 3.26 38.35
N PHE A 170 -1.63 4.08 37.32
CA PHE A 170 -2.34 3.67 36.11
C PHE A 170 -1.61 2.55 35.36
N TYR A 171 -0.30 2.69 35.14
CA TYR A 171 0.52 1.68 34.46
C TYR A 171 0.62 0.40 35.26
N VAL A 172 0.75 0.48 36.58
CA VAL A 172 0.74 -0.71 37.45
C VAL A 172 -0.63 -1.38 37.42
N ALA A 173 -1.72 -0.60 37.42
CA ALA A 173 -3.07 -1.15 37.33
C ALA A 173 -3.33 -1.85 35.99
N LEU A 174 -2.85 -1.26 34.88
CA LEU A 174 -3.13 -1.77 33.55
C LEU A 174 -2.16 -2.88 33.11
N PHE A 175 -0.87 -2.71 33.39
CA PHE A 175 0.21 -3.57 32.90
C PHE A 175 0.88 -4.38 34.02
N GLY A 176 0.69 -4.02 35.29
CA GLY A 176 1.27 -4.75 36.42
C GLY A 176 2.68 -4.30 36.79
N SER A 177 3.36 -5.12 37.59
CA SER A 177 4.62 -4.75 38.27
C SER A 177 5.80 -4.47 37.33
N ALA A 178 5.75 -4.93 36.08
CA ALA A 178 6.74 -4.64 35.05
C ALA A 178 6.81 -3.13 34.71
N CYS A 179 5.76 -2.36 35.03
CA CYS A 179 5.60 -0.94 34.72
C CYS A 179 5.45 -0.05 35.97
N THR A 180 6.25 -0.28 37.02
CA THR A 180 6.12 0.41 38.33
C THR A 180 6.74 1.81 38.44
N ARG A 181 7.60 2.19 37.50
CA ARG A 181 8.29 3.49 37.48
C ARG A 181 8.39 4.03 36.06
N VAL A 182 7.23 4.17 35.43
CA VAL A 182 7.13 4.66 34.06
C VAL A 182 7.23 6.18 34.02
N ALA A 183 6.66 6.89 34.98
CA ALA A 183 6.71 8.35 35.03
C ALA A 183 7.66 8.82 36.13
N THR A 184 8.47 9.83 35.82
CA THR A 184 9.36 10.53 36.76
C THR A 184 9.36 12.03 36.48
N VAL A 185 9.92 12.82 37.40
CA VAL A 185 10.20 14.23 37.16
C VAL A 185 11.70 14.35 36.89
N ASP A 186 12.07 14.95 35.76
CA ASP A 186 13.49 15.14 35.42
C ASP A 186 14.13 16.30 36.20
N ALA A 187 15.41 16.57 35.95
CA ALA A 187 16.13 17.66 36.62
C ALA A 187 15.58 19.06 36.28
N SER A 188 14.81 19.21 35.21
CA SER A 188 14.17 20.46 34.79
C SER A 188 12.76 20.64 35.37
N GLY A 189 12.22 19.63 36.06
CA GLY A 189 10.83 19.63 36.52
C GLY A 189 9.83 19.12 35.50
N ALA A 190 10.30 18.67 34.33
CA ALA A 190 9.46 18.13 33.25
C ALA A 190 9.05 16.68 33.54
N LEU A 191 7.92 16.26 32.96
CA LEU A 191 7.49 14.86 33.00
C LEU A 191 8.40 14.04 32.10
N ALA A 192 9.09 13.05 32.67
CA ALA A 192 9.84 12.06 31.93
C ALA A 192 9.14 10.71 32.00
N ILE A 193 8.74 10.18 30.86
CA ILE A 193 8.23 8.81 30.71
C ILE A 193 9.41 7.91 30.33
N ALA A 194 9.53 6.75 30.96
CA ALA A 194 10.64 5.82 30.81
C ALA A 194 10.12 4.36 30.85
N LEU A 195 10.03 3.72 29.70
CA LEU A 195 9.54 2.35 29.54
C LEU A 195 10.72 1.36 29.46
N SER A 196 10.76 0.41 30.38
CA SER A 196 11.74 -0.69 30.32
C SER A 196 11.36 -1.70 29.22
N PRO A 197 12.29 -2.50 28.68
CA PRO A 197 11.95 -3.57 27.75
C PRO A 197 10.89 -4.55 28.28
N GLY A 198 10.91 -4.85 29.59
CA GLY A 198 9.90 -5.64 30.25
C GLY A 198 8.52 -4.96 30.25
N CYS A 199 8.47 -3.65 30.52
CA CYS A 199 7.22 -2.89 30.44
C CYS A 199 6.68 -2.82 29.01
N LEU A 200 7.53 -2.56 28.00
CA LEU A 200 7.13 -2.55 26.59
C LEU A 200 6.52 -3.89 26.18
N MET A 201 7.18 -5.00 26.53
CA MET A 201 6.66 -6.33 26.21
C MET A 201 5.41 -6.71 27.00
N ARG A 202 5.28 -6.21 28.23
CA ARG A 202 4.03 -6.33 28.98
C ARG A 202 2.87 -5.61 28.31
N GLN A 203 3.09 -4.43 27.75
CA GLN A 203 2.08 -3.72 26.97
C GLN A 203 1.66 -4.52 25.74
N VAL A 204 2.64 -5.03 24.98
CA VAL A 204 2.38 -5.91 23.84
C VAL A 204 1.55 -7.11 24.27
N ARG A 205 1.90 -7.78 25.37
CA ARG A 205 1.09 -8.89 25.91
C ARG A 205 -0.33 -8.48 26.23
N VAL A 206 -0.54 -7.38 26.97
CA VAL A 206 -1.89 -6.97 27.41
C VAL A 206 -2.79 -6.73 26.20
N VAL A 207 -2.28 -6.07 25.15
CA VAL A 207 -3.05 -5.88 23.91
C VAL A 207 -3.24 -7.19 23.16
N ALA A 208 -2.16 -7.96 22.94
CA ALA A 208 -2.20 -9.22 22.18
C ALA A 208 -3.12 -10.28 22.80
N THR A 209 -3.29 -10.25 24.12
CA THR A 209 -4.13 -11.19 24.87
C THR A 209 -5.51 -10.64 25.22
N ASP A 210 -5.86 -9.44 24.74
CA ASP A 210 -7.20 -8.89 24.95
C ASP A 210 -8.25 -9.76 24.27
N LYS A 211 -9.31 -10.11 25.00
CA LYS A 211 -10.38 -10.97 24.50
C LYS A 211 -11.19 -10.35 23.36
N GLN A 212 -11.10 -9.04 23.14
CA GLN A 212 -11.75 -8.37 22.01
C GLN A 212 -10.91 -8.44 20.74
N LEU A 213 -9.61 -8.67 20.86
CA LEU A 213 -8.71 -8.83 19.72
C LEU A 213 -8.90 -10.21 19.09
N GLY A 214 -9.34 -10.23 17.83
CA GLY A 214 -9.28 -11.43 17.01
C GLY A 214 -10.04 -11.37 15.71
N ALA A 215 -10.21 -12.54 15.09
CA ALA A 215 -10.79 -12.74 13.77
C ALA A 215 -12.32 -12.56 13.75
N TRP A 216 -12.80 -11.45 14.32
CA TRP A 216 -14.22 -11.14 14.44
C TRP A 216 -14.43 -9.62 14.53
N LYS A 217 -15.65 -9.18 14.22
CA LYS A 217 -16.15 -7.83 14.52
C LYS A 217 -17.37 -7.87 15.42
N ILE A 218 -17.68 -6.74 16.05
CA ILE A 218 -18.89 -6.60 16.85
C ILE A 218 -19.97 -5.93 16.00
N VAL A 219 -21.02 -6.67 15.64
CA VAL A 219 -22.20 -6.15 14.94
C VAL A 219 -23.39 -6.28 15.86
N ASN A 220 -24.00 -5.15 16.24
CA ASN A 220 -25.16 -5.11 17.17
C ASN A 220 -24.91 -5.86 18.50
N GLY A 221 -23.68 -5.80 19.02
CA GLY A 221 -23.27 -6.49 20.25
C GLY A 221 -22.95 -7.98 20.10
N GLN A 222 -23.05 -8.53 18.87
CA GLN A 222 -22.69 -9.92 18.57
C GLN A 222 -21.35 -10.00 17.84
N ARG A 223 -20.54 -11.02 18.18
CA ARG A 223 -19.28 -11.31 17.48
C ARG A 223 -19.60 -12.04 16.17
N VAL A 224 -19.21 -11.44 15.06
CA VAL A 224 -19.33 -12.01 13.71
C VAL A 224 -17.92 -12.34 13.23
N PRO A 225 -17.63 -13.57 12.76
CA PRO A 225 -16.30 -13.93 12.30
C PRO A 225 -15.89 -13.11 11.08
N ARG A 226 -14.59 -12.84 10.96
CA ARG A 226 -13.93 -12.30 9.76
C ARG A 226 -13.09 -13.41 9.15
N ASN A 227 -13.24 -13.65 7.86
CA ASN A 227 -12.40 -14.61 7.14
C ASN A 227 -11.34 -13.88 6.30
N PRO A 228 -10.20 -14.51 6.01
CA PRO A 228 -9.24 -13.99 5.03
C PRO A 228 -9.85 -13.94 3.62
N GLY A 229 -9.36 -13.05 2.74
CA GLY A 229 -9.81 -12.93 1.35
C GLY A 229 -10.86 -11.84 1.13
N THR A 230 -11.40 -11.73 -0.07
CA THR A 230 -12.28 -10.61 -0.44
C THR A 230 -13.56 -10.58 0.39
N SER A 231 -14.00 -9.38 0.78
CA SER A 231 -15.24 -9.19 1.54
C SER A 231 -16.51 -9.62 0.79
N ALA A 232 -17.21 -10.64 1.33
CA ALA A 232 -18.37 -11.26 0.71
C ALA A 232 -19.69 -10.48 0.91
N ASP A 233 -19.71 -9.38 1.67
CA ASP A 233 -20.84 -8.44 1.65
C ASP A 233 -20.87 -7.61 0.35
N LYS A 234 -19.73 -7.51 -0.34
CA LYS A 234 -19.60 -6.86 -1.66
C LYS A 234 -19.73 -7.84 -2.82
N LEU A 235 -19.59 -9.14 -2.58
CA LEU A 235 -19.68 -10.18 -3.60
C LEU A 235 -20.91 -11.08 -3.39
N PRO A 236 -21.67 -11.44 -4.44
CA PRO A 236 -22.75 -12.41 -4.28
C PRO A 236 -22.20 -13.75 -3.79
N CYS A 237 -22.80 -14.30 -2.72
CA CYS A 237 -22.49 -15.60 -2.14
C CYS A 237 -23.79 -16.42 -2.08
N VAL A 238 -23.89 -17.45 -2.93
CA VAL A 238 -25.16 -18.19 -3.11
C VAL A 238 -25.30 -19.33 -2.11
N SER A 239 -24.21 -19.86 -1.55
CA SER A 239 -24.25 -20.96 -0.57
C SER A 239 -25.00 -20.61 0.72
N ASP A 240 -25.08 -19.33 1.08
CA ASP A 240 -25.75 -18.87 2.30
C ASP A 240 -27.27 -18.61 2.12
N TRP A 241 -27.79 -18.81 0.90
CA TRP A 241 -29.21 -18.67 0.57
C TRP A 241 -29.93 -20.04 0.75
N PRO A 242 -31.08 -20.16 1.45
CA PRO A 242 -32.04 -19.13 1.87
C PRO A 242 -32.11 -18.85 3.37
N SER A 243 -31.18 -19.35 4.17
CA SER A 243 -31.24 -19.27 5.63
C SER A 243 -30.78 -17.92 6.19
N LYS A 244 -30.07 -17.11 5.41
CA LYS A 244 -29.66 -15.74 5.75
C LYS A 244 -30.03 -14.76 4.63
N PRO A 245 -30.21 -13.46 4.93
CA PRO A 245 -30.06 -12.42 3.92
C PRO A 245 -28.72 -12.62 3.21
N LEU A 246 -28.55 -12.13 1.97
CA LEU A 246 -27.29 -12.16 1.21
C LEU A 246 -26.15 -11.33 1.87
N SER A 247 -26.12 -11.19 3.19
CA SER A 247 -25.00 -10.67 3.96
C SER A 247 -23.97 -11.78 4.09
N GLY A 248 -23.00 -11.82 3.16
CA GLY A 248 -21.85 -12.73 3.23
C GLY A 248 -21.00 -12.51 4.49
N THR A 249 -20.00 -13.38 4.68
CA THR A 249 -19.00 -13.19 5.73
C THR A 249 -18.04 -12.07 5.33
N GLU A 250 -17.76 -11.13 6.22
CA GLU A 250 -16.76 -10.09 5.95
C GLU A 250 -15.39 -10.75 5.73
N GLY A 251 -14.74 -10.31 4.66
CA GLY A 251 -13.40 -10.75 4.28
C GLY A 251 -12.35 -9.96 5.05
N ASP A 252 -11.15 -9.86 4.49
CA ASP A 252 -10.10 -8.90 4.86
C ASP A 252 -9.32 -9.24 6.14
N TRP A 253 -9.57 -10.39 6.77
CA TRP A 253 -8.80 -10.80 7.95
C TRP A 253 -7.31 -11.01 7.65
N ASP A 254 -6.94 -11.33 6.41
CA ASP A 254 -5.55 -11.46 5.99
C ASP A 254 -4.72 -10.19 6.18
N MET A 255 -5.32 -8.99 6.11
CA MET A 255 -4.64 -7.74 6.47
C MET A 255 -4.19 -7.70 7.93
N ALA A 256 -4.98 -8.28 8.83
CA ALA A 256 -4.59 -8.39 10.23
C ALA A 256 -3.57 -9.53 10.43
N VAL A 257 -3.75 -10.66 9.73
CA VAL A 257 -2.83 -11.82 9.85
C VAL A 257 -1.42 -11.47 9.39
N ILE A 258 -1.26 -10.69 8.32
CA ILE A 258 0.07 -10.26 7.87
C ILE A 258 0.75 -9.37 8.92
N GLU A 259 0.02 -8.46 9.56
CA GLU A 259 0.54 -7.64 10.66
C GLU A 259 0.92 -8.50 11.86
N TYR A 260 0.06 -9.42 12.27
CA TYR A 260 0.33 -10.32 13.38
C TYR A 260 1.48 -11.28 13.09
N SER A 261 1.68 -11.67 11.83
CA SER A 261 2.83 -12.48 11.42
C SER A 261 4.11 -11.72 11.71
N ARG A 262 4.20 -10.46 11.28
CA ARG A 262 5.35 -9.60 11.59
C ARG A 262 5.54 -9.41 13.09
N LEU A 263 4.47 -9.07 13.79
CA LEU A 263 4.49 -8.88 15.23
C LEU A 263 5.00 -10.13 15.96
N ALA A 264 4.51 -11.32 15.62
CA ALA A 264 4.96 -12.57 16.24
C ALA A 264 6.47 -12.78 16.07
N HIS A 265 7.01 -12.55 14.87
CA HIS A 265 8.44 -12.66 14.61
C HIS A 265 9.28 -11.60 15.34
N LEU A 266 8.78 -10.37 15.48
CA LEU A 266 9.42 -9.35 16.32
C LEU A 266 9.42 -9.76 17.80
N ILE A 267 8.36 -10.40 18.29
CA ILE A 267 8.28 -10.92 19.66
C ILE A 267 9.23 -12.11 19.86
N TYR A 268 9.35 -13.03 18.89
CA TYR A 268 10.37 -14.09 18.94
C TYR A 268 11.78 -13.49 19.01
N GLY A 269 12.06 -12.45 18.22
CA GLY A 269 13.32 -11.70 18.29
C GLY A 269 13.56 -11.10 19.68
N ALA A 270 12.54 -10.49 20.29
CA ALA A 270 12.63 -9.95 21.64
C ALA A 270 12.88 -11.03 22.70
N LYS A 271 12.16 -12.16 22.62
CA LYS A 271 12.34 -13.32 23.50
C LYS A 271 13.74 -13.91 23.37
N SER A 272 14.24 -14.10 22.14
CA SER A 272 15.57 -14.63 21.87
C SER A 272 16.67 -13.72 22.44
N ALA A 273 16.52 -12.40 22.28
CA ALA A 273 17.49 -11.43 22.77
C ALA A 273 17.48 -11.27 24.30
N ARG A 274 16.32 -11.44 24.95
CA ARG A 274 16.12 -11.11 26.38
C ARG A 274 15.19 -12.08 27.13
N PRO A 275 15.48 -13.39 27.14
CA PRO A 275 14.56 -14.39 27.71
C PRO A 275 14.21 -14.10 29.17
N ASP A 276 15.16 -13.62 29.98
CA ASP A 276 14.95 -13.35 31.41
C ASP A 276 14.08 -12.12 31.71
N VAL A 277 13.99 -11.17 30.76
CA VAL A 277 13.30 -9.88 30.96
C VAL A 277 11.91 -9.89 30.34
N VAL A 278 11.76 -10.55 29.19
CA VAL A 278 10.52 -10.51 28.41
C VAL A 278 9.90 -11.87 28.18
N GLY A 279 10.54 -12.98 28.62
CA GLY A 279 10.15 -14.35 28.28
C GLY A 279 8.69 -14.67 28.56
N ASP A 280 8.24 -14.48 29.81
CA ASP A 280 6.86 -14.77 30.22
C ASP A 280 5.83 -13.94 29.44
N ASP A 281 6.15 -12.68 29.17
CA ASP A 281 5.24 -11.78 28.46
C ASP A 281 5.19 -12.07 26.96
N ALA A 282 6.35 -12.38 26.38
CA ALA A 282 6.45 -12.86 25.02
C ALA A 282 5.71 -14.18 24.83
N ASP A 283 5.83 -15.12 25.77
CA ASP A 283 5.16 -16.43 25.70
C ASP A 283 3.65 -16.32 25.74
N ALA A 284 3.10 -15.49 26.63
CA ALA A 284 1.66 -15.25 26.68
C ALA A 284 1.14 -14.59 25.40
N ALA A 285 1.87 -13.61 24.85
CA ALA A 285 1.49 -12.95 23.59
C ALA A 285 1.56 -13.91 22.40
N LEU A 286 2.65 -14.68 22.30
CA LEU A 286 2.89 -15.66 21.23
C LEU A 286 1.90 -16.82 21.30
N ASP A 287 1.50 -17.27 22.48
CA ASP A 287 0.46 -18.30 22.62
C ASP A 287 -0.84 -17.83 21.97
N LYS A 288 -1.29 -16.60 22.28
CA LYS A 288 -2.50 -16.03 21.68
C LYS A 288 -2.35 -15.83 20.17
N LEU A 289 -1.24 -15.22 19.74
CA LEU A 289 -0.97 -14.97 18.32
C LEU A 289 -0.93 -16.27 17.51
N ASN A 290 -0.11 -17.23 17.92
CA ASN A 290 0.11 -18.47 17.17
C ASN A 290 -1.13 -19.35 17.10
N ARG A 291 -1.92 -19.43 18.19
CA ARG A 291 -3.07 -20.34 18.26
C ARG A 291 -4.34 -19.70 17.74
N TRP A 292 -4.49 -18.38 17.83
CA TRP A 292 -5.79 -17.75 17.61
C TRP A 292 -5.82 -16.62 16.58
N LEU A 293 -4.68 -15.99 16.28
CA LEU A 293 -4.64 -14.83 15.38
C LEU A 293 -3.94 -15.14 14.06
N LEU A 294 -2.92 -15.99 14.06
CA LEU A 294 -2.25 -16.51 12.87
C LEU A 294 -3.03 -17.68 12.27
N THR A 295 -4.23 -17.36 11.77
CA THR A 295 -5.23 -18.35 11.36
C THR A 295 -4.97 -18.97 9.98
N LEU A 296 -4.00 -18.44 9.25
CA LEU A 296 -3.63 -18.88 7.90
C LEU A 296 -2.50 -19.91 7.95
N ARG A 297 -2.79 -21.14 7.54
CA ARG A 297 -1.84 -22.25 7.42
C ARG A 297 -2.29 -23.26 6.36
N GLY A 298 -1.42 -24.22 6.05
CA GLY A 298 -1.64 -25.26 5.05
C GLY A 298 -1.20 -24.88 3.64
N GLY A 299 -1.76 -25.56 2.64
CA GLY A 299 -1.44 -25.37 1.22
C GLY A 299 -1.87 -23.98 0.67
N PRO A 300 -1.52 -23.67 -0.60
CA PRO A 300 -1.75 -22.35 -1.18
C PRO A 300 -3.23 -21.95 -1.17
N ALA A 301 -3.48 -20.66 -1.02
CA ALA A 301 -4.81 -20.06 -1.18
C ALA A 301 -5.34 -20.29 -2.60
N ARG A 302 -6.67 -20.38 -2.72
CA ARG A 302 -7.33 -20.51 -4.03
C ARG A 302 -7.31 -19.16 -4.73
N GLU A 303 -6.96 -19.16 -6.02
CA GLU A 303 -6.97 -17.93 -6.84
C GLU A 303 -8.37 -17.53 -7.31
N LEU A 304 -9.38 -18.39 -7.10
CA LEU A 304 -10.75 -18.17 -7.52
C LEU A 304 -11.69 -18.26 -6.32
N TYR A 305 -12.44 -17.20 -6.11
CA TYR A 305 -13.60 -17.11 -5.25
C TYR A 305 -14.78 -17.81 -5.91
N ASP A 306 -15.20 -18.93 -5.35
CA ASP A 306 -16.35 -19.70 -5.82
C ASP A 306 -17.65 -19.12 -5.26
N VAL A 307 -18.40 -18.44 -6.13
CA VAL A 307 -19.67 -17.75 -5.82
C VAL A 307 -20.75 -18.70 -5.29
N PHE A 308 -20.69 -19.99 -5.62
CA PHE A 308 -21.74 -20.96 -5.35
C PHE A 308 -21.44 -21.92 -4.21
N TRP A 309 -20.18 -22.36 -4.07
CA TRP A 309 -19.88 -23.52 -3.23
C TRP A 309 -19.13 -23.22 -1.95
N SER A 310 -18.27 -22.20 -1.95
CA SER A 310 -17.39 -21.96 -0.80
C SER A 310 -17.25 -20.50 -0.43
N CYS A 311 -17.80 -19.59 -1.22
CA CYS A 311 -17.67 -18.15 -1.03
C CYS A 311 -16.22 -17.74 -0.75
N GLY A 312 -15.32 -18.41 -1.49
CA GLY A 312 -13.88 -18.20 -1.73
C GLY A 312 -12.92 -18.07 -0.56
N ASN A 313 -13.36 -17.54 0.56
CA ASN A 313 -12.52 -17.17 1.69
C ASN A 313 -12.09 -18.43 2.44
N PRO A 314 -10.78 -18.68 2.63
CA PRO A 314 -10.34 -19.81 3.42
C PRO A 314 -10.92 -19.69 4.84
N ALA A 315 -11.35 -20.82 5.41
CA ALA A 315 -11.76 -20.83 6.81
C ALA A 315 -10.54 -20.51 7.70
N ASN A 316 -10.77 -19.73 8.76
CA ASN A 316 -9.77 -19.59 9.81
C ASN A 316 -9.45 -20.95 10.42
N SER A 317 -8.16 -21.23 10.65
CA SER A 317 -7.72 -22.42 11.37
C SER A 317 -7.11 -22.01 12.71
N PHE A 318 -7.58 -22.62 13.81
CA PHE A 318 -7.19 -22.29 15.18
C PHE A 318 -6.50 -23.45 15.91
N GLY A 319 -5.67 -23.16 16.91
CA GLY A 319 -4.97 -24.15 17.74
C GLY A 319 -3.50 -24.34 17.43
N SER A 320 -2.90 -25.32 18.12
CA SER A 320 -1.50 -25.72 17.97
C SER A 320 -1.21 -26.35 16.60
N ALA A 321 0.07 -26.62 16.32
CA ALA A 321 0.44 -27.40 15.14
C ALA A 321 -0.10 -28.83 15.21
N ASP A 322 -0.07 -29.45 16.40
CA ASP A 322 -0.62 -30.78 16.66
C ASP A 322 -2.13 -30.82 16.40
N ASP A 323 -2.87 -29.79 16.82
CA ASP A 323 -4.32 -29.71 16.57
C ASP A 323 -4.63 -29.68 15.07
N TYR A 324 -3.84 -28.95 14.29
CA TYR A 324 -4.00 -28.88 12.84
C TYR A 324 -3.70 -30.21 12.14
N VAL A 325 -2.59 -30.89 12.47
CA VAL A 325 -2.21 -32.11 11.76
C VAL A 325 -3.14 -33.29 12.06
N ASN A 326 -3.69 -33.32 13.28
CA ASN A 326 -4.63 -34.35 13.75
C ASN A 326 -6.10 -34.03 13.43
N ASP A 327 -6.36 -32.92 12.73
CA ASP A 327 -7.71 -32.43 12.43
C ASP A 327 -8.59 -32.29 13.69
N ASN A 328 -8.00 -31.90 14.83
CA ASN A 328 -8.74 -31.70 16.07
C ASN A 328 -9.61 -30.44 15.97
N ASP A 329 -10.89 -30.57 16.34
CA ASP A 329 -11.77 -29.41 16.51
C ASP A 329 -11.29 -28.58 17.69
N VAL A 330 -10.96 -27.31 17.43
CA VAL A 330 -10.56 -26.38 18.48
C VAL A 330 -11.70 -25.43 18.77
N TYR A 331 -12.23 -25.51 19.98
CA TYR A 331 -13.26 -24.59 20.45
C TYR A 331 -12.62 -23.27 20.90
N ASN A 332 -12.99 -22.18 20.22
CA ASN A 332 -12.59 -20.85 20.64
C ASN A 332 -13.64 -20.29 21.61
N ASN A 333 -13.31 -20.30 22.91
CA ASN A 333 -14.17 -19.75 23.97
C ASN A 333 -14.54 -18.27 23.72
N ASP A 334 -13.67 -17.50 23.06
CA ASP A 334 -13.91 -16.08 22.79
C ASP A 334 -14.94 -15.88 21.66
N THR A 335 -14.93 -16.72 20.63
CA THR A 335 -15.90 -16.63 19.52
C THR A 335 -17.14 -17.49 19.73
N GLN A 336 -17.12 -18.37 20.74
CA GLN A 336 -18.10 -19.43 20.95
C GLN A 336 -18.27 -20.35 19.73
N GLN A 337 -17.24 -20.48 18.89
CA GLN A 337 -17.28 -21.32 17.69
C GLN A 337 -16.40 -22.55 17.86
N THR A 338 -16.97 -23.71 17.53
CA THR A 338 -16.21 -24.93 17.23
C THR A 338 -15.79 -24.83 15.78
N VAL A 339 -14.49 -24.88 15.51
CA VAL A 339 -13.97 -24.86 14.14
C VAL A 339 -13.23 -26.15 13.91
N SER A 340 -13.69 -26.92 12.91
CA SER A 340 -13.06 -28.19 12.55
C SER A 340 -11.75 -27.96 11.81
N GLY A 341 -10.76 -28.83 12.09
CA GLY A 341 -9.41 -28.74 11.53
C GLY A 341 -9.36 -28.81 10.00
N LYS A 342 -10.42 -29.31 9.37
CA LYS A 342 -10.67 -29.27 7.92
C LYS A 342 -12.07 -28.77 7.64
N ASN A 343 -12.19 -27.48 7.32
CA ASN A 343 -13.27 -27.00 6.46
C ASN A 343 -12.77 -27.00 5.02
N ASP A 344 -12.36 -28.17 4.52
CA ASP A 344 -12.12 -28.37 3.09
C ASP A 344 -13.45 -28.50 2.31
N GLY A 345 -14.57 -28.02 2.84
CA GLY A 345 -15.82 -27.92 2.09
C GLY A 345 -16.24 -29.23 1.42
N THR A 346 -15.84 -30.39 1.95
CA THR A 346 -16.39 -31.67 1.51
C THR A 346 -17.72 -31.89 2.19
N GLU A 347 -18.69 -30.98 1.96
CA GLU A 347 -20.05 -31.47 1.80
C GLU A 347 -19.97 -32.64 0.83
N SER A 348 -20.61 -33.75 1.18
CA SER A 348 -20.55 -34.93 0.33
C SER A 348 -20.97 -34.52 -1.07
N PHE A 349 -20.35 -35.10 -2.11
CA PHE A 349 -20.73 -34.84 -3.50
C PHE A 349 -22.27 -34.86 -3.70
N TRP A 350 -22.97 -35.69 -2.93
CA TRP A 350 -24.42 -35.80 -2.93
C TRP A 350 -25.17 -34.61 -2.34
N GLU A 351 -24.68 -33.98 -1.26
CA GLU A 351 -25.30 -32.76 -0.72
C GLU A 351 -25.15 -31.60 -1.70
N LYS A 352 -23.96 -31.46 -2.30
CA LYS A 352 -23.72 -30.53 -3.40
C LYS A 352 -24.65 -30.79 -4.58
N LEU A 353 -24.82 -32.06 -4.97
CA LEU A 353 -25.74 -32.47 -6.04
C LEU A 353 -27.22 -32.21 -5.70
N TRP A 354 -27.64 -32.40 -4.45
CA TRP A 354 -29.03 -32.14 -4.05
C TRP A 354 -29.35 -30.65 -3.97
N HIS A 355 -28.41 -29.82 -3.49
CA HIS A 355 -28.53 -28.37 -3.59
C HIS A 355 -28.60 -27.92 -5.05
N PHE A 356 -27.78 -28.51 -5.93
CA PHE A 356 -27.85 -28.30 -7.38
C PHE A 356 -29.24 -28.63 -7.96
N LEU A 357 -29.79 -29.81 -7.66
CA LEU A 357 -31.09 -30.21 -8.19
C LEU A 357 -32.23 -29.30 -7.73
N ARG A 358 -32.16 -28.77 -6.50
CA ARG A 358 -33.16 -27.81 -5.98
C ARG A 358 -33.09 -26.47 -6.71
N ILE A 359 -31.89 -25.93 -6.93
CA ILE A 359 -31.69 -24.65 -7.63
C ILE A 359 -32.13 -24.78 -9.10
N LEU A 360 -31.77 -25.88 -9.77
CA LEU A 360 -32.22 -26.18 -11.14
C LEU A 360 -33.75 -26.21 -11.24
N LEU A 361 -34.43 -26.81 -10.27
CA LEU A 361 -35.90 -26.85 -10.22
C LEU A 361 -36.51 -25.45 -10.10
N ILE A 362 -35.91 -24.57 -9.28
CA ILE A 362 -36.35 -23.18 -9.10
C ILE A 362 -36.17 -22.38 -10.40
N ILE A 363 -35.03 -22.53 -11.06
CA ILE A 363 -34.73 -21.81 -12.32
C ILE A 363 -35.60 -22.33 -13.47
N ALA A 364 -35.78 -23.65 -13.57
CA ALA A 364 -36.69 -24.24 -14.55
C ALA A 364 -38.13 -23.74 -14.33
N ALA A 365 -38.58 -23.62 -13.08
CA ALA A 365 -39.88 -23.03 -12.76
C ALA A 365 -39.96 -21.54 -13.14
N ALA A 366 -38.93 -20.75 -12.86
CA ALA A 366 -38.89 -19.33 -13.22
C ALA A 366 -38.87 -19.09 -14.74
N ALA A 367 -38.07 -19.87 -15.47
CA ALA A 367 -38.00 -19.83 -16.94
C ALA A 367 -39.32 -20.28 -17.59
N PHE A 368 -39.97 -21.30 -17.02
CA PHE A 368 -41.30 -21.74 -17.46
C PHE A 368 -42.35 -20.64 -17.27
N VAL A 369 -42.32 -19.93 -16.14
CA VAL A 369 -43.22 -18.79 -15.87
C VAL A 369 -42.93 -17.61 -16.83
N ALA A 370 -41.66 -17.28 -17.07
CA ALA A 370 -41.29 -16.24 -18.03
C ALA A 370 -41.70 -16.59 -19.46
N GLY A 371 -41.53 -17.85 -19.88
CA GLY A 371 -41.99 -18.35 -21.17
C GLY A 371 -43.51 -18.29 -21.34
N LEU A 372 -44.26 -18.61 -20.28
CA LEU A 372 -45.72 -18.45 -20.27
C LEU A 372 -46.15 -16.98 -20.39
N LEU A 373 -45.44 -16.06 -19.74
CA LEU A 373 -45.72 -14.61 -19.83
C LEU A 373 -45.43 -14.04 -21.22
N ILE A 374 -44.31 -14.43 -21.83
CA ILE A 374 -43.96 -14.02 -23.20
C ILE A 374 -44.94 -14.63 -24.21
N GLY A 375 -45.33 -15.90 -24.03
CA GLY A 375 -46.35 -16.56 -24.84
C GLY A 375 -47.72 -15.92 -24.74
N ALA A 376 -48.10 -15.42 -23.56
CA ALA A 376 -49.34 -14.68 -23.34
C ALA A 376 -49.36 -13.30 -24.03
N LEU A 377 -48.21 -12.65 -24.16
CA LEU A 377 -48.08 -11.35 -24.83
C LEU A 377 -48.05 -11.44 -26.37
N ALA A 378 -47.73 -12.60 -26.94
CA ALA A 378 -47.52 -12.75 -28.39
C ALA A 378 -48.81 -12.88 -29.24
N GLY A 379 -49.99 -13.03 -28.63
CA GLY A 379 -51.26 -13.13 -29.37
C GLY A 379 -51.44 -14.45 -30.14
N VAL A 380 -52.69 -14.88 -30.29
CA VAL A 380 -53.12 -16.28 -30.53
C VAL A 380 -52.86 -16.82 -31.96
N GLY A 381 -51.92 -16.25 -32.73
CA GLY A 381 -51.72 -16.58 -34.15
C GLY A 381 -50.28 -16.90 -34.50
N GLY A 382 -49.81 -18.12 -34.22
CA GLY A 382 -48.50 -18.63 -34.67
C GLY A 382 -47.49 -19.01 -33.57
N ALA A 383 -47.91 -19.03 -32.31
CA ALA A 383 -47.00 -19.09 -31.16
C ALA A 383 -46.32 -20.46 -30.90
N ALA A 384 -46.85 -21.59 -31.36
CA ALA A 384 -46.34 -22.90 -30.89
C ALA A 384 -44.95 -23.29 -31.46
N ALA A 385 -44.65 -22.94 -32.71
CA ALA A 385 -43.36 -23.29 -33.33
C ALA A 385 -42.24 -22.31 -32.94
N ILE A 386 -42.54 -21.01 -32.87
CA ILE A 386 -41.58 -19.99 -32.44
C ILE A 386 -41.30 -20.09 -30.93
N ALA A 387 -42.30 -20.44 -30.11
CA ALA A 387 -42.08 -20.65 -28.68
C ALA A 387 -41.23 -21.89 -28.40
N ALA A 388 -41.30 -22.96 -29.20
CA ALA A 388 -40.47 -24.15 -29.02
C ALA A 388 -38.99 -23.89 -29.37
N GLU A 389 -38.72 -23.16 -30.46
CA GLU A 389 -37.35 -22.78 -30.84
C GLU A 389 -36.78 -21.68 -29.93
N ALA A 390 -37.57 -20.68 -29.54
CA ALA A 390 -37.17 -19.68 -28.57
C ALA A 390 -37.01 -20.25 -27.16
N ALA A 391 -37.77 -21.28 -26.78
CA ALA A 391 -37.57 -22.01 -25.53
C ALA A 391 -36.33 -22.92 -25.58
N ALA A 392 -36.00 -23.52 -26.73
CA ALA A 392 -34.78 -24.31 -26.87
C ALA A 392 -33.51 -23.43 -26.86
N VAL A 393 -33.53 -22.31 -27.58
CA VAL A 393 -32.45 -21.30 -27.56
C VAL A 393 -32.39 -20.61 -26.20
N GLY A 394 -33.54 -20.26 -25.62
CA GLY A 394 -33.63 -19.68 -24.28
C GLY A 394 -33.14 -20.64 -23.20
N ALA A 395 -33.48 -21.94 -23.28
CA ALA A 395 -32.99 -22.96 -22.37
C ALA A 395 -31.50 -23.25 -22.58
N PHE A 396 -30.99 -23.19 -23.81
CA PHE A 396 -29.54 -23.32 -24.08
C PHE A 396 -28.76 -22.09 -23.60
N VAL A 397 -29.24 -20.87 -23.84
CA VAL A 397 -28.63 -19.62 -23.34
C VAL A 397 -28.74 -19.54 -21.82
N LEU A 398 -29.83 -20.01 -21.22
CA LEU A 398 -29.95 -20.13 -19.78
C LEU A 398 -29.07 -21.25 -19.24
N ALA A 399 -28.95 -22.40 -19.90
CA ALA A 399 -28.08 -23.49 -19.43
C ALA A 399 -26.60 -23.16 -19.58
N VAL A 400 -26.19 -22.53 -20.69
CA VAL A 400 -24.82 -22.03 -20.90
C VAL A 400 -24.56 -20.84 -20.00
N GLY A 401 -25.45 -19.85 -19.93
CA GLY A 401 -25.32 -18.71 -19.02
C GLY A 401 -25.28 -19.13 -17.56
N PHE A 402 -26.13 -20.08 -17.16
CA PHE A 402 -26.13 -20.64 -15.82
C PHE A 402 -24.89 -21.46 -15.55
N ALA A 403 -24.47 -22.36 -16.44
CA ALA A 403 -23.25 -23.15 -16.24
C ALA A 403 -21.96 -22.30 -16.31
N THR A 404 -21.96 -21.20 -17.07
CA THR A 404 -20.90 -20.17 -17.08
C THR A 404 -20.80 -19.47 -15.72
N VAL A 405 -21.95 -19.13 -15.13
CA VAL A 405 -22.05 -18.54 -13.79
C VAL A 405 -21.71 -19.57 -12.69
N TRP A 406 -22.03 -20.85 -12.88
CA TRP A 406 -21.97 -21.91 -11.86
C TRP A 406 -20.56 -22.46 -11.58
N THR A 407 -19.68 -22.40 -12.56
CA THR A 407 -18.24 -22.70 -12.43
C THR A 407 -17.39 -21.43 -12.42
N GLY A 408 -18.05 -20.29 -12.59
CA GLY A 408 -17.43 -18.99 -12.70
C GLY A 408 -16.87 -18.62 -11.34
N GLY A 409 -15.57 -18.36 -11.28
CA GLY A 409 -14.92 -17.83 -10.09
C GLY A 409 -14.64 -16.35 -10.27
N ILE A 410 -14.79 -15.56 -9.21
CA ILE A 410 -14.22 -14.22 -9.17
C ILE A 410 -12.75 -14.39 -8.81
N GLU A 411 -11.83 -13.84 -9.59
CA GLU A 411 -10.41 -13.87 -9.21
C GLU A 411 -10.19 -13.19 -7.85
N GLU A 412 -9.53 -13.89 -6.94
CA GLU A 412 -9.05 -13.25 -5.72
C GLU A 412 -7.95 -12.24 -6.09
N THR A 413 -7.94 -11.16 -5.34
CA THR A 413 -7.02 -10.06 -5.55
C THR A 413 -5.56 -10.44 -5.29
N GLU A 414 -4.65 -9.71 -5.94
CA GLU A 414 -3.22 -10.00 -5.82
C GLU A 414 -2.71 -9.76 -4.41
N ASN A 415 -3.15 -8.65 -3.78
CA ASN A 415 -2.79 -8.33 -2.41
C ASN A 415 -3.32 -9.37 -1.41
N HIS A 416 -4.59 -9.80 -1.49
CA HIS A 416 -5.12 -10.86 -0.63
C HIS A 416 -4.33 -12.17 -0.81
N LEU A 417 -4.05 -12.58 -2.06
CA LEU A 417 -3.26 -13.79 -2.32
C LEU A 417 -1.83 -13.71 -1.76
N PHE A 418 -1.16 -12.55 -1.88
CA PHE A 418 0.16 -12.36 -1.27
C PHE A 418 0.10 -12.37 0.25
N MET A 419 -0.84 -11.65 0.88
CA MET A 419 -1.01 -11.65 2.33
C MET A 419 -1.29 -13.05 2.86
N GLN A 420 -2.16 -13.80 2.17
CA GLN A 420 -2.51 -15.16 2.55
C GLN A 420 -1.33 -16.12 2.42
N ASN A 421 -0.74 -16.21 1.24
CA ASN A 421 0.31 -17.21 0.97
C ASN A 421 1.64 -16.89 1.65
N SER A 422 1.99 -15.61 1.83
CA SER A 422 3.18 -15.24 2.63
C SER A 422 3.00 -15.61 4.11
N SER A 423 1.83 -15.31 4.69
CA SER A 423 1.52 -15.64 6.08
C SER A 423 1.44 -17.15 6.29
N LYS A 424 0.80 -17.90 5.38
CA LYS A 424 0.79 -19.37 5.38
C LYS A 424 2.20 -19.93 5.35
N TYR A 425 3.05 -19.42 4.45
CA TYR A 425 4.41 -19.92 4.31
C TYR A 425 5.19 -19.81 5.62
N ILE A 426 5.15 -18.63 6.23
CA ILE A 426 5.85 -18.32 7.47
C ILE A 426 5.23 -19.10 8.65
N LYS A 427 3.89 -19.18 8.73
CA LYS A 427 3.20 -19.92 9.79
C LYS A 427 3.45 -21.44 9.70
N ASN A 428 3.45 -22.02 8.51
CA ASN A 428 3.77 -23.44 8.32
C ASN A 428 5.19 -23.74 8.82
N LYS A 429 6.14 -22.83 8.59
CA LYS A 429 7.51 -22.96 9.11
C LYS A 429 7.53 -22.91 10.65
N LEU A 430 6.74 -22.05 11.29
CA LEU A 430 6.59 -22.07 12.75
C LEU A 430 5.98 -23.40 13.26
N MET A 431 4.98 -23.93 12.55
CA MET A 431 4.37 -25.22 12.88
C MET A 431 5.35 -26.38 12.74
N MET A 432 6.21 -26.36 11.71
CA MET A 432 7.29 -27.33 11.57
C MET A 432 8.22 -27.31 12.79
N ALA A 433 8.60 -26.14 13.30
CA ALA A 433 9.42 -26.05 14.52
C ALA A 433 8.68 -26.55 15.77
N GLU A 434 7.38 -26.28 15.90
CA GLU A 434 6.52 -26.75 16.99
C GLU A 434 6.36 -28.29 16.98
N LEU A 435 6.03 -28.88 15.82
CA LEU A 435 5.90 -30.33 15.64
C LEU A 435 7.21 -31.05 15.90
N ARG A 436 8.33 -30.43 15.50
CA ARG A 436 9.66 -30.94 15.81
C ARG A 436 9.94 -30.94 17.31
N GLN A 437 9.55 -29.88 18.02
CA GLN A 437 9.66 -29.84 19.48
C GLN A 437 8.78 -30.93 20.13
N GLY A 438 7.59 -31.17 19.59
CA GLY A 438 6.67 -32.22 20.03
C GLY A 438 7.10 -33.65 19.65
N GLY A 439 8.04 -33.82 18.72
CA GLY A 439 8.49 -35.12 18.24
C GLY A 439 7.56 -35.77 17.19
N ASP A 440 6.62 -35.02 16.61
CA ASP A 440 5.74 -35.51 15.54
C ASP A 440 6.36 -35.36 14.14
N HIS A 441 7.17 -36.35 13.76
CA HIS A 441 7.77 -36.43 12.42
C HIS A 441 6.74 -36.46 11.28
N LYS A 442 5.61 -37.16 11.45
CA LYS A 442 4.62 -37.30 10.36
C LYS A 442 3.87 -36.00 10.14
N GLY A 443 3.49 -35.33 11.22
CA GLY A 443 2.90 -34.00 11.15
C GLY A 443 3.86 -33.01 10.50
N PHE A 444 5.14 -33.05 10.86
CA PHE A 444 6.15 -32.20 10.24
C PHE A 444 6.25 -32.41 8.73
N ASP A 445 6.38 -33.66 8.28
CA ASP A 445 6.47 -33.98 6.85
C ASP A 445 5.23 -33.50 6.09
N LYS A 446 4.02 -33.70 6.66
CA LYS A 446 2.76 -33.20 6.10
C LYS A 446 2.79 -31.67 5.91
N VAL A 447 3.16 -30.93 6.95
CA VAL A 447 3.21 -29.44 6.89
C VAL A 447 4.32 -28.97 5.94
N ALA A 448 5.45 -29.68 5.88
CA ALA A 448 6.53 -29.37 4.95
C ALA A 448 6.08 -29.54 3.49
N ASP A 449 5.36 -30.62 3.17
CA ASP A 449 4.81 -30.85 1.83
C ASP A 449 3.81 -29.75 1.44
N GLU A 450 2.86 -29.41 2.32
CA GLU A 450 1.93 -28.28 2.12
C GLU A 450 2.69 -26.96 1.91
N ASN A 451 3.78 -26.74 2.64
CA ASN A 451 4.60 -25.55 2.51
C ASN A 451 5.40 -25.49 1.20
N GLU A 452 5.74 -26.64 0.60
CA GLU A 452 6.38 -26.69 -0.71
C GLU A 452 5.41 -26.24 -1.81
N ASP A 453 4.13 -26.58 -1.69
CA ASP A 453 3.10 -26.09 -2.61
C ASP A 453 2.94 -24.57 -2.50
N VAL A 454 2.93 -24.02 -1.26
CA VAL A 454 2.93 -22.57 -1.04
C VAL A 454 4.20 -21.92 -1.59
N ARG A 455 5.38 -22.55 -1.42
CA ARG A 455 6.66 -22.11 -1.99
C ARG A 455 6.57 -21.97 -3.51
N SER A 456 6.09 -23.01 -4.17
CA SER A 456 5.92 -23.08 -5.62
C SER A 456 5.00 -21.98 -6.13
N TRP A 457 3.88 -21.76 -5.42
CA TRP A 457 2.96 -20.67 -5.72
C TRP A 457 3.63 -19.29 -5.59
N LEU A 458 4.32 -19.03 -4.48
CA LEU A 458 4.99 -17.75 -4.20
C LEU A 458 6.05 -17.43 -5.27
N LEU A 459 6.86 -18.40 -5.65
CA LEU A 459 7.90 -18.22 -6.67
C LEU A 459 7.32 -17.90 -8.05
N LYS A 460 6.29 -18.66 -8.47
CA LYS A 460 5.57 -18.39 -9.73
C LYS A 460 4.88 -17.02 -9.70
N ARG A 461 4.27 -16.64 -8.57
CA ARG A 461 3.60 -15.35 -8.44
C ARG A 461 4.60 -14.19 -8.48
N MET A 462 5.72 -14.28 -7.76
CA MET A 462 6.75 -13.24 -7.82
C MET A 462 7.40 -13.15 -9.21
N ARG A 463 7.60 -14.27 -9.91
CA ARG A 463 8.00 -14.24 -11.32
C ARG A 463 6.97 -13.48 -12.17
N ARG A 464 5.68 -13.76 -11.98
CA ARG A 464 4.61 -13.06 -12.68
C ARG A 464 4.64 -11.56 -12.39
N VAL A 465 4.87 -11.15 -11.14
CA VAL A 465 5.06 -9.73 -10.78
C VAL A 465 6.27 -9.14 -11.51
N VAL A 466 7.40 -9.83 -11.58
CA VAL A 466 8.57 -9.33 -12.33
C VAL A 466 8.26 -9.19 -13.83
N LYS A 467 7.54 -10.16 -14.40
CA LYS A 467 7.17 -10.20 -15.82
C LYS A 467 6.08 -9.20 -16.20
N GLU A 468 5.02 -9.09 -15.40
CA GLU A 468 3.78 -8.38 -15.73
C GLU A 468 3.58 -7.10 -14.91
N ASP A 469 4.43 -6.88 -13.90
CA ASP A 469 4.33 -5.89 -12.84
C ASP A 469 3.30 -6.37 -11.81
N PHE A 470 3.22 -5.70 -10.67
CA PHE A 470 2.06 -5.90 -9.81
C PHE A 470 0.81 -5.52 -10.59
N VAL A 471 -0.19 -6.40 -10.60
CA VAL A 471 -1.47 -6.13 -11.23
C VAL A 471 -2.11 -4.88 -10.58
N GLU A 472 -1.88 -4.72 -9.28
CA GLU A 472 -2.39 -3.63 -8.43
C GLU A 472 -1.36 -2.53 -8.16
N TYR A 473 -0.22 -2.48 -8.87
CA TYR A 473 0.89 -1.52 -8.64
C TYR A 473 0.42 -0.06 -8.48
N ASN A 474 -0.75 0.21 -9.04
CA ASN A 474 -1.31 1.52 -9.28
C ASN A 474 -2.68 1.74 -8.60
N ALA A 475 -3.20 0.74 -7.89
CA ALA A 475 -4.15 1.02 -6.81
C ALA A 475 -3.35 1.48 -5.59
N ARG A 476 -3.20 2.80 -5.47
CA ARG A 476 -2.54 3.49 -4.36
C ARG A 476 -2.67 2.81 -2.98
N PRO A 477 -3.89 2.47 -2.50
CA PRO A 477 -4.04 1.94 -1.15
C PRO A 477 -3.60 0.48 -1.01
N TYR A 478 -3.56 -0.31 -2.09
CA TYR A 478 -3.44 -1.78 -2.01
C TYR A 478 -2.05 -2.31 -2.33
N SER A 479 -1.27 -1.62 -3.15
CA SER A 479 0.11 -2.04 -3.45
C SER A 479 0.96 -2.24 -2.19
N ARG A 480 0.72 -1.43 -1.14
CA ARG A 480 1.40 -1.54 0.15
C ARG A 480 1.24 -2.92 0.80
N LEU A 481 0.08 -3.56 0.64
CA LEU A 481 -0.23 -4.83 1.28
C LEU A 481 0.59 -5.98 0.67
N SER A 482 0.67 -6.03 -0.66
CA SER A 482 1.55 -6.97 -1.38
C SER A 482 3.03 -6.74 -1.02
N HIS A 483 3.44 -5.48 -0.90
CA HIS A 483 4.79 -5.11 -0.49
C HIS A 483 5.08 -5.59 0.95
N GLN A 484 4.23 -5.26 1.91
CA GLN A 484 4.33 -5.73 3.30
C GLN A 484 4.41 -7.26 3.37
N ALA A 485 3.65 -7.98 2.54
CA ALA A 485 3.65 -9.45 2.50
C ALA A 485 5.02 -9.99 2.09
N ILE A 486 5.60 -9.36 1.07
CA ILE A 486 6.92 -9.72 0.56
C ILE A 486 8.03 -9.28 1.55
N LEU A 487 7.88 -8.20 2.32
CA LEU A 487 8.82 -7.85 3.40
C LEU A 487 8.88 -8.91 4.48
N ASN A 488 7.73 -9.47 4.87
CA ASN A 488 7.71 -10.57 5.83
C ASN A 488 8.48 -11.78 5.30
N LEU A 489 8.39 -12.10 4.00
CA LEU A 489 9.22 -13.15 3.40
C LEU A 489 10.71 -12.80 3.47
N LEU A 490 11.09 -11.56 3.12
CA LEU A 490 12.49 -11.11 3.20
C LEU A 490 13.08 -11.20 4.59
N ASP A 491 12.29 -10.88 5.62
CA ASP A 491 12.77 -10.79 6.99
C ASP A 491 12.76 -12.16 7.70
N PHE A 492 11.81 -13.04 7.36
CA PHE A 492 11.48 -14.19 8.21
C PHE A 492 11.55 -15.57 7.53
N VAL A 493 11.71 -15.67 6.21
CA VAL A 493 11.70 -16.97 5.49
C VAL A 493 12.77 -17.95 6.00
N CYS A 494 13.91 -17.44 6.47
CA CYS A 494 15.05 -18.26 6.89
C CYS A 494 15.11 -18.56 8.39
N GLU A 495 14.14 -18.11 9.20
CA GLU A 495 14.25 -18.26 10.66
C GLU A 495 14.13 -19.70 11.16
N VAL A 496 13.41 -20.53 10.40
CA VAL A 496 13.23 -21.96 10.67
C VAL A 496 13.73 -22.74 9.47
N SER A 497 14.46 -23.83 9.68
CA SER A 497 14.95 -24.67 8.57
C SER A 497 13.89 -25.67 8.08
N TRP A 498 14.02 -26.12 6.83
CA TRP A 498 13.26 -27.21 6.24
C TRP A 498 13.63 -28.59 6.78
N GLY A 499 14.87 -28.78 7.21
CA GLY A 499 15.32 -30.04 7.78
C GLY A 499 14.79 -30.24 9.19
N TRP A 500 14.19 -31.41 9.46
CA TRP A 500 13.73 -31.82 10.79
C TRP A 500 14.78 -31.53 11.86
N ASP A 501 16.04 -31.94 11.64
CA ASP A 501 17.14 -31.79 12.60
C ASP A 501 17.61 -30.35 12.83
N ASN A 502 17.18 -29.40 12.01
CA ASN A 502 17.60 -27.99 12.09
C ASN A 502 16.43 -26.99 12.29
N ALA A 503 15.16 -27.44 12.27
CA ALA A 503 13.98 -26.64 12.57
C ALA A 503 13.87 -26.27 14.08
N ALA A 504 14.73 -25.37 14.58
CA ALA A 504 14.81 -25.05 16.00
C ALA A 504 13.59 -24.27 16.52
N TRP A 505 13.20 -24.54 17.77
CA TRP A 505 12.22 -23.77 18.53
C TRP A 505 12.83 -23.18 19.82
N PRO A 506 12.54 -21.91 20.17
CA PRO A 506 11.85 -20.91 19.33
C PRO A 506 12.71 -20.51 18.11
N PRO A 507 12.11 -19.91 17.07
CA PRO A 507 12.86 -19.33 15.95
C PRO A 507 13.94 -18.38 16.47
N ARG A 508 15.14 -18.43 15.89
CA ARG A 508 16.31 -17.69 16.41
C ARG A 508 16.26 -16.17 16.19
N GLY A 509 15.14 -15.64 15.69
CA GLY A 509 15.06 -14.26 15.22
C GLY A 509 16.11 -14.07 14.14
N GLY A 510 15.98 -14.77 13.02
CA GLY A 510 16.71 -14.66 11.75
C GLY A 510 18.21 -14.42 11.65
N ASP A 511 19.05 -14.77 12.64
CA ASP A 511 20.50 -14.93 12.40
C ASP A 511 20.84 -16.33 11.81
N THR A 512 19.89 -16.96 11.14
CA THR A 512 20.01 -18.32 10.61
C THR A 512 20.30 -18.26 9.12
N SER A 513 21.30 -19.03 8.66
CA SER A 513 21.55 -19.21 7.23
C SER A 513 20.33 -19.83 6.53
N CYS A 514 19.95 -19.29 5.39
CA CYS A 514 18.85 -19.83 4.59
C CYS A 514 19.18 -21.21 4.00
N ASP A 515 18.23 -22.14 4.09
CA ASP A 515 18.26 -23.34 3.26
C ASP A 515 18.08 -22.97 1.78
N PRO A 516 18.52 -23.80 0.81
CA PRO A 516 18.38 -23.50 -0.61
C PRO A 516 16.94 -23.18 -1.05
N LYS A 517 15.94 -23.83 -0.43
CA LYS A 517 14.52 -23.58 -0.70
C LYS A 517 14.08 -22.18 -0.25
N ASP A 518 14.49 -21.75 0.95
CA ASP A 518 14.19 -20.43 1.51
C ASP A 518 15.00 -19.35 0.77
N GLN A 519 16.25 -19.65 0.40
CA GLN A 519 17.09 -18.76 -0.40
C GLN A 519 16.43 -18.40 -1.73
N ALA A 520 15.74 -19.34 -2.39
CA ALA A 520 14.99 -19.06 -3.62
C ALA A 520 13.86 -18.06 -3.37
N ILE A 521 13.08 -18.23 -2.29
CA ILE A 521 12.00 -17.30 -1.91
C ILE A 521 12.57 -15.93 -1.57
N TRP A 522 13.62 -15.88 -0.75
CA TRP A 522 14.29 -14.64 -0.39
C TRP A 522 14.82 -13.92 -1.64
N THR A 523 15.46 -14.65 -2.55
CA THR A 523 16.01 -14.10 -3.80
C THR A 523 14.91 -13.56 -4.69
N ALA A 524 13.78 -14.26 -4.79
CA ALA A 524 12.62 -13.80 -5.53
C ALA A 524 12.03 -12.52 -4.91
N ALA A 525 11.85 -12.52 -3.59
CA ALA A 525 11.31 -11.38 -2.85
C ALA A 525 12.21 -10.14 -2.98
N ALA A 526 13.53 -10.32 -2.87
CA ALA A 526 14.53 -9.25 -3.02
C ALA A 526 14.55 -8.70 -4.45
N SER A 527 14.38 -9.56 -5.45
CA SER A 527 14.33 -9.14 -6.86
C SER A 527 13.10 -8.29 -7.16
N VAL A 528 11.92 -8.69 -6.67
CA VAL A 528 10.68 -7.89 -6.77
C VAL A 528 10.88 -6.55 -6.08
N TYR A 529 11.46 -6.55 -4.87
CA TYR A 529 11.69 -5.33 -4.10
C TYR A 529 12.69 -4.37 -4.75
N ASP A 530 13.79 -4.88 -5.32
CA ASP A 530 14.76 -4.05 -6.03
C ASP A 530 14.14 -3.40 -7.26
N LEU A 531 13.31 -4.12 -8.02
CA LEU A 531 12.58 -3.57 -9.16
C LEU A 531 11.58 -2.50 -8.71
N SER A 532 10.81 -2.75 -7.65
CA SER A 532 9.92 -1.75 -7.05
C SER A 532 10.68 -0.51 -6.58
N ALA A 533 11.80 -0.69 -5.85
CA ALA A 533 12.63 0.39 -5.35
C ALA A 533 13.26 1.21 -6.49
N ALA A 534 13.72 0.55 -7.56
CA ALA A 534 14.22 1.22 -8.76
C ALA A 534 13.12 2.07 -9.42
N LYS A 535 11.91 1.51 -9.60
CA LYS A 535 10.78 2.21 -10.20
C LYS A 535 10.28 3.40 -9.35
N ILE A 536 10.25 3.26 -8.02
CA ILE A 536 9.97 4.37 -7.09
C ILE A 536 11.05 5.46 -7.21
N SER A 537 12.32 5.06 -7.26
CA SER A 537 13.45 5.98 -7.39
C SER A 537 13.36 6.77 -8.70
N LEU A 538 13.00 6.11 -9.81
CA LEU A 538 12.79 6.73 -11.11
C LEU A 538 11.63 7.72 -11.13
N GLY A 539 10.50 7.31 -10.59
CA GLY A 539 9.27 8.12 -10.56
C GLY A 539 9.21 9.16 -9.46
N SER A 540 10.30 9.38 -8.72
CA SER A 540 10.34 10.35 -7.62
C SER A 540 11.24 11.54 -7.90
N ASN A 541 10.84 12.70 -7.37
CA ASN A 541 11.68 13.89 -7.30
C ASN A 541 11.47 14.60 -5.94
N GLN A 542 12.55 14.77 -5.18
CA GLN A 542 12.53 15.29 -3.80
C GLN A 542 11.56 14.55 -2.86
N GLY A 543 11.43 13.23 -3.02
CA GLY A 543 10.52 12.41 -2.20
C GLY A 543 9.04 12.45 -2.62
N ARG A 544 8.67 13.29 -3.60
CA ARG A 544 7.34 13.29 -4.22
C ARG A 544 7.31 12.30 -5.36
N ARG A 545 6.17 11.66 -5.60
CA ARG A 545 6.00 10.69 -6.69
C ARG A 545 4.60 10.80 -7.30
N LEU A 546 4.56 10.74 -8.63
CA LEU A 546 3.35 10.69 -9.44
C LEU A 546 3.37 9.39 -10.24
N ILE A 547 2.66 8.37 -9.75
CA ILE A 547 2.57 7.12 -10.54
C ILE A 547 1.62 7.34 -11.72
N PRO A 548 2.06 7.11 -12.97
CA PRO A 548 1.32 7.54 -14.14
C PRO A 548 0.10 6.70 -14.55
N PHE A 549 -0.10 5.55 -13.92
CA PHE A 549 -1.24 4.66 -14.14
C PHE A 549 -1.91 4.37 -12.79
N ARG A 550 -3.22 4.08 -12.78
CA ARG A 550 -4.05 3.74 -11.60
C ARG A 550 -4.91 2.52 -11.87
N ARG A 551 -5.26 1.73 -10.84
CA ARG A 551 -6.25 0.64 -10.94
C ARG A 551 -7.58 0.95 -10.27
N LEU A 552 -7.59 1.90 -9.32
CA LEU A 552 -8.82 2.44 -8.77
C LEU A 552 -9.03 3.83 -9.33
N VAL A 553 -10.18 4.04 -9.97
CA VAL A 553 -10.49 5.29 -10.65
C VAL A 553 -10.78 6.39 -9.64
N GLU A 554 -11.40 6.06 -8.52
CA GLU A 554 -11.65 7.04 -7.44
C GLU A 554 -10.34 7.65 -6.89
N ALA A 555 -9.20 6.96 -7.02
CA ALA A 555 -7.91 7.50 -6.61
C ALA A 555 -7.45 8.69 -7.48
N ASN A 556 -8.08 8.93 -8.64
CA ASN A 556 -7.85 10.11 -9.46
C ASN A 556 -8.55 11.38 -8.95
N MET A 557 -9.41 11.28 -7.92
CA MET A 557 -10.14 12.44 -7.39
C MET A 557 -9.25 13.61 -6.94
N GLN A 558 -7.99 13.31 -6.60
CA GLN A 558 -6.97 14.30 -6.24
C GLN A 558 -6.61 15.29 -7.35
N PHE A 559 -6.95 14.98 -8.60
CA PHE A 559 -6.66 15.84 -9.75
C PHE A 559 -7.80 16.82 -10.03
N HIS A 560 -8.99 16.65 -9.43
CA HIS A 560 -10.16 17.48 -9.76
C HIS A 560 -11.03 17.94 -8.58
N ASP A 561 -11.15 17.18 -7.47
CA ASP A 561 -12.08 17.52 -6.37
C ASP A 561 -11.38 17.76 -5.03
N GLU A 562 -10.40 16.92 -4.68
CA GLU A 562 -9.73 16.95 -3.38
C GLU A 562 -8.21 17.00 -3.54
N PRO A 563 -7.60 18.16 -3.82
CA PRO A 563 -6.15 18.25 -3.92
C PRO A 563 -5.51 17.75 -2.61
N ARG A 564 -4.79 16.62 -2.69
CA ARG A 564 -4.09 16.03 -1.56
C ARG A 564 -2.60 16.28 -1.62
N TYR A 565 -1.99 16.28 -0.45
CA TYR A 565 -0.56 16.39 -0.29
C TYR A 565 0.14 15.06 -0.62
N PHE A 566 1.29 15.07 -1.31
CA PHE A 566 2.03 13.84 -1.64
C PHE A 566 2.45 13.05 -0.40
N HIS A 567 2.73 13.74 0.71
CA HIS A 567 3.20 13.13 1.95
C HIS A 567 2.06 12.81 2.93
N ASP A 568 0.81 13.01 2.52
CA ASP A 568 -0.33 12.55 3.31
C ASP A 568 -0.65 11.09 2.94
N MET A 569 -0.33 10.16 3.84
CA MET A 569 -0.51 8.72 3.64
C MET A 569 -1.92 8.23 4.04
N GLY A 570 -2.95 9.07 3.84
CA GLY A 570 -4.35 8.69 4.04
C GLY A 570 -4.89 7.70 2.99
N ALA A 571 -6.20 7.49 2.98
CA ALA A 571 -6.85 6.65 1.97
C ALA A 571 -6.48 7.10 0.55
N ASN A 572 -6.25 6.16 -0.37
CA ASN A 572 -5.84 6.45 -1.75
C ASN A 572 -4.50 7.22 -1.88
N ALA A 573 -3.58 7.12 -0.91
CA ALA A 573 -2.22 7.66 -1.02
C ALA A 573 -1.23 6.67 -1.66
N ASP A 574 -0.13 7.17 -2.24
CA ASP A 574 0.98 6.31 -2.67
C ASP A 574 1.85 5.94 -1.45
N HIS A 575 1.49 4.87 -0.76
CA HIS A 575 2.17 4.43 0.47
C HIS A 575 3.64 4.02 0.28
N LEU A 576 4.11 3.87 -0.97
CA LEU A 576 5.54 3.66 -1.25
C LEU A 576 6.37 4.95 -1.02
N ILE A 577 5.72 6.11 -0.87
CA ILE A 577 6.38 7.34 -0.40
C ILE A 577 6.90 7.16 1.03
N ALA A 578 6.20 6.42 1.89
CA ALA A 578 6.70 6.09 3.23
C ALA A 578 7.97 5.22 3.16
N ALA A 579 8.02 4.25 2.23
CA ALA A 579 9.24 3.48 1.97
C ALA A 579 10.40 4.40 1.58
N LEU A 580 10.15 5.30 0.62
CA LEU A 580 11.15 6.26 0.15
C LEU A 580 11.63 7.19 1.26
N GLN A 581 10.73 7.69 2.12
CA GLN A 581 11.07 8.51 3.28
C GLN A 581 11.94 7.73 4.27
N ALA A 582 11.57 6.48 4.60
CA ALA A 582 12.39 5.64 5.45
C ALA A 582 13.79 5.41 4.85
N TRP A 583 13.89 5.20 3.54
CA TRP A 583 15.15 4.92 2.85
C TRP A 583 16.05 6.15 2.61
N THR A 584 15.45 7.33 2.46
CA THR A 584 16.17 8.53 1.97
C THR A 584 16.01 9.75 2.86
N ALA A 585 15.33 9.67 4.00
CA ALA A 585 14.99 10.83 4.84
C ALA A 585 14.24 11.96 4.11
N SER A 586 13.76 11.76 2.88
CA SER A 586 13.25 12.84 2.05
C SER A 586 11.86 13.31 2.50
N THR A 587 11.84 14.26 3.42
CA THR A 587 10.64 14.90 3.98
C THR A 587 10.50 16.37 3.58
N MET A 588 11.29 16.84 2.61
CA MET A 588 11.34 18.26 2.23
C MET A 588 9.99 18.85 1.78
N ASN A 589 9.05 18.03 1.32
CA ASN A 589 7.70 18.49 0.94
C ASN A 589 6.62 18.10 1.96
N GLY A 590 7.02 17.58 3.13
CA GLY A 590 6.14 17.47 4.29
C GLY A 590 6.10 18.80 5.05
N LYS A 591 5.07 18.97 5.90
CA LYS A 591 4.94 20.13 6.77
C LYS A 591 6.19 20.28 7.65
N ASP A 592 6.74 21.49 7.71
CA ASP A 592 7.98 21.82 8.42
C ASP A 592 9.18 20.91 8.07
N HIS A 593 9.18 20.35 6.85
CA HIS A 593 10.15 19.36 6.37
C HIS A 593 10.22 18.07 7.20
N LYS A 594 9.10 17.64 7.78
CA LYS A 594 9.01 16.43 8.60
C LYS A 594 8.02 15.42 8.04
N ALA A 595 8.15 14.17 8.46
CA ALA A 595 7.22 13.11 8.13
C ALA A 595 5.93 13.24 8.95
N SER A 596 4.76 13.13 8.32
CA SER A 596 3.46 13.15 9.01
C SER A 596 3.23 11.88 9.84
N ALA A 597 2.38 11.96 10.88
CA ALA A 597 1.91 10.82 11.66
C ALA A 597 1.51 9.60 10.79
N SER A 598 0.74 9.83 9.71
CA SER A 598 0.30 8.77 8.78
C SER A 598 1.49 8.14 8.04
N SER A 599 2.46 8.96 7.61
CA SER A 599 3.69 8.46 6.98
C SER A 599 4.53 7.62 7.93
N ILE A 600 4.70 8.06 9.17
CA ILE A 600 5.55 7.34 10.14
C ILE A 600 4.91 5.97 10.48
N GLY A 601 3.57 5.91 10.55
CA GLY A 601 2.84 4.65 10.71
C GLY A 601 3.14 3.63 9.61
N GLU A 602 3.20 4.06 8.36
CA GLU A 602 3.58 3.18 7.24
C GLU A 602 5.10 2.88 7.23
N MET A 603 5.93 3.82 7.69
CA MET A 603 7.38 3.63 7.78
C MET A 603 7.78 2.50 8.74
N ILE A 604 6.94 2.13 9.71
CA ILE A 604 7.30 1.11 10.71
C ILE A 604 7.65 -0.24 10.08
N TRP A 605 7.00 -0.59 8.96
CA TRP A 605 7.27 -1.82 8.21
C TRP A 605 8.71 -1.85 7.70
N TYR A 606 9.13 -0.76 7.06
CA TYR A 606 10.48 -0.60 6.51
C TYR A 606 11.53 -0.41 7.62
N ALA A 607 11.17 0.31 8.69
CA ALA A 607 12.08 0.57 9.82
C ALA A 607 12.38 -0.70 10.63
N THR A 608 11.44 -1.64 10.67
CA THR A 608 11.59 -2.95 11.32
C THR A 608 12.06 -4.04 10.34
N SER A 609 12.28 -3.70 9.07
CA SER A 609 12.79 -4.65 8.08
C SER A 609 14.30 -4.63 8.01
N ARG A 610 14.89 -5.76 7.58
CA ARG A 610 16.31 -5.87 7.24
C ARG A 610 16.56 -5.57 5.78
N TYR A 611 15.53 -5.53 4.95
CA TYR A 611 15.68 -5.15 3.56
C TYR A 611 16.03 -3.66 3.46
N VAL A 612 17.15 -3.39 2.81
CA VAL A 612 17.59 -2.05 2.41
C VAL A 612 17.89 -2.11 0.93
N PRO A 613 17.27 -1.26 0.08
CA PRO A 613 17.65 -1.20 -1.33
C PRO A 613 19.14 -0.94 -1.47
N HIS A 614 19.77 -1.58 -2.45
CA HIS A 614 21.19 -1.38 -2.69
C HIS A 614 21.50 0.11 -2.92
N GLU A 615 22.65 0.60 -2.44
CA GLU A 615 23.02 2.02 -2.54
C GLU A 615 22.94 2.56 -3.98
N MET A 616 23.20 1.74 -4.98
CA MET A 616 23.05 2.11 -6.40
C MET A 616 21.63 2.54 -6.77
N ILE A 617 20.60 1.88 -6.19
CA ILE A 617 19.19 2.24 -6.38
C ILE A 617 18.87 3.51 -5.61
N LEU A 618 19.28 3.59 -4.33
CA LEU A 618 19.03 4.78 -3.51
C LEU A 618 19.69 6.04 -4.08
N ASP A 619 20.84 5.89 -4.73
CA ASP A 619 21.52 6.98 -5.43
C ASP A 619 20.64 7.61 -6.52
N LEU A 620 19.84 6.80 -7.25
CA LEU A 620 18.88 7.29 -8.24
C LEU A 620 17.74 8.10 -7.61
N ALA A 621 17.40 7.84 -6.36
CA ALA A 621 16.35 8.55 -5.64
C ALA A 621 16.84 9.90 -5.11
N VAL A 622 18.06 9.95 -4.57
CA VAL A 622 18.58 11.13 -3.86
C VAL A 622 19.39 12.06 -4.75
N ASP A 623 20.07 11.53 -5.76
CA ASP A 623 20.91 12.31 -6.67
C ASP A 623 20.38 12.21 -8.10
N LYS A 624 19.75 13.30 -8.55
CA LYS A 624 19.15 13.43 -9.87
C LYS A 624 20.10 14.00 -10.93
N SER A 625 21.39 14.17 -10.63
CA SER A 625 22.36 14.87 -11.49
C SER A 625 22.54 14.27 -12.89
N SER A 626 22.17 13.00 -13.10
CA SER A 626 22.23 12.35 -14.40
C SER A 626 20.84 12.25 -15.02
N PRO A 627 20.68 12.64 -16.29
CA PRO A 627 19.42 12.43 -16.99
C PRO A 627 19.07 10.94 -17.06
N ILE A 628 17.79 10.65 -16.90
CA ILE A 628 17.25 9.29 -17.00
C ILE A 628 16.05 9.31 -17.92
N GLU A 629 15.94 8.31 -18.77
CA GLU A 629 14.76 8.00 -19.56
C GLU A 629 14.39 6.54 -19.30
N GLN A 630 13.13 6.29 -18.96
CA GLN A 630 12.61 4.97 -18.66
C GLN A 630 11.17 4.86 -19.12
N ALA A 631 10.84 3.78 -19.82
CA ALA A 631 9.47 3.37 -20.11
C ALA A 631 9.20 1.98 -19.52
N TYR A 632 7.95 1.75 -19.18
CA TYR A 632 7.39 0.48 -18.75
C TYR A 632 6.06 0.24 -19.45
N THR A 633 5.91 -0.92 -20.07
CA THR A 633 4.62 -1.40 -20.57
C THR A 633 4.17 -2.58 -19.72
N HIS A 634 3.01 -2.44 -19.11
CA HIS A 634 2.32 -3.49 -18.33
C HIS A 634 0.86 -3.57 -18.80
N GLY A 635 -0.09 -3.83 -17.90
CA GLY A 635 -1.50 -3.68 -18.25
C GLY A 635 -1.84 -2.30 -18.84
N GLY A 636 -1.05 -1.27 -18.52
CA GLY A 636 -1.04 0.08 -19.10
C GLY A 636 0.39 0.55 -19.45
N TYR A 637 0.61 1.86 -19.44
CA TYR A 637 1.89 2.49 -19.83
C TYR A 637 2.39 3.45 -18.74
N GLU A 638 3.70 3.47 -18.51
CA GLU A 638 4.36 4.49 -17.70
C GLU A 638 5.66 4.92 -18.36
N ALA A 639 5.93 6.22 -18.39
CA ALA A 639 7.27 6.71 -18.71
C ALA A 639 7.73 7.77 -17.74
N TYR A 640 9.03 7.77 -17.51
CA TYR A 640 9.76 8.67 -16.64
C TYR A 640 10.92 9.25 -17.43
N SER A 641 11.02 10.56 -17.45
CA SER A 641 12.18 11.24 -17.99
C SER A 641 12.61 12.31 -17.01
N SER A 642 13.88 12.39 -16.66
CA SER A 642 14.36 13.34 -15.66
C SER A 642 15.69 13.95 -16.03
N GLY A 643 15.96 15.09 -15.41
CA GLY A 643 17.28 15.71 -15.29
C GLY A 643 17.52 16.16 -13.84
N PRO A 644 18.59 16.93 -13.56
CA PRO A 644 19.03 17.33 -12.23
C PRO A 644 17.96 17.89 -11.27
N ARG A 645 16.91 18.52 -11.80
CA ARG A 645 15.90 19.23 -11.00
C ARG A 645 14.47 19.09 -11.50
N TRP A 646 14.24 18.14 -12.39
CA TRP A 646 12.94 17.96 -13.02
C TRP A 646 12.70 16.50 -13.36
N LEU A 647 11.44 16.11 -13.32
CA LEU A 647 10.93 14.81 -13.69
C LEU A 647 9.65 15.01 -14.50
N LEU A 648 9.63 14.49 -15.71
CA LEU A 648 8.44 14.27 -16.52
C LEU A 648 7.92 12.86 -16.25
N THR A 649 6.65 12.77 -15.88
CA THR A 649 5.93 11.50 -15.68
C THR A 649 4.81 11.41 -16.71
N ALA A 650 4.80 10.36 -17.54
CA ALA A 650 3.88 10.22 -18.66
C ALA A 650 2.64 9.40 -18.28
N GLY A 651 1.48 10.07 -18.26
CA GLY A 651 0.16 9.55 -17.93
C GLY A 651 -0.29 8.40 -18.82
N GLY A 652 -0.38 7.20 -18.24
CA GLY A 652 -0.80 5.97 -18.89
C GLY A 652 -2.26 5.98 -19.35
N ASP A 653 -2.78 4.82 -19.74
CA ASP A 653 -4.15 4.74 -20.27
C ASP A 653 -5.09 3.99 -19.38
N SER A 654 -6.37 4.25 -19.66
CA SER A 654 -7.42 3.40 -19.16
C SER A 654 -7.22 1.96 -19.60
N THR A 655 -7.42 1.04 -18.67
CA THR A 655 -7.40 -0.41 -18.94
C THR A 655 -8.68 -1.03 -18.41
N HIS A 656 -8.96 -2.26 -18.79
CA HIS A 656 -9.99 -3.06 -18.14
C HIS A 656 -9.66 -3.30 -16.66
N ALA A 657 -10.63 -3.80 -15.91
CA ALA A 657 -10.43 -4.19 -14.52
C ALA A 657 -9.32 -5.23 -14.38
N ALA A 658 -8.64 -5.21 -13.24
CA ALA A 658 -7.56 -6.16 -12.92
C ALA A 658 -8.06 -7.59 -12.83
N GLN A 659 -9.24 -7.76 -12.24
CA GLN A 659 -9.90 -9.03 -12.02
C GLN A 659 -11.25 -9.04 -12.74
N GLY A 660 -11.66 -10.23 -13.16
CA GLY A 660 -12.95 -10.48 -13.77
C GLY A 660 -13.50 -11.84 -13.38
N LEU A 661 -14.70 -12.15 -13.88
CA LEU A 661 -15.26 -13.49 -13.77
C LEU A 661 -14.50 -14.43 -14.72
N ARG A 662 -13.82 -15.44 -14.17
CA ARG A 662 -13.17 -16.51 -14.93
C ARG A 662 -14.08 -17.73 -15.06
N VAL A 663 -14.17 -18.29 -16.26
CA VAL A 663 -15.01 -19.46 -16.55
C VAL A 663 -14.12 -20.60 -17.04
N ASN A 664 -13.78 -21.53 -16.14
CA ASN A 664 -12.70 -22.51 -16.38
C ASN A 664 -13.08 -23.76 -17.21
N TRP A 665 -14.35 -24.01 -17.55
CA TRP A 665 -14.78 -25.34 -18.03
C TRP A 665 -15.27 -25.40 -19.48
N LEU A 666 -15.31 -24.32 -20.26
CA LEU A 666 -15.73 -24.41 -21.67
C LEU A 666 -14.70 -25.27 -22.43
N PRO A 667 -14.97 -26.57 -22.71
CA PRO A 667 -13.99 -27.50 -23.29
C PRO A 667 -13.88 -27.31 -24.82
N PHE A 668 -14.59 -26.32 -25.34
CA PHE A 668 -14.62 -26.01 -26.76
C PHE A 668 -13.61 -24.89 -27.02
N GLY A 669 -12.41 -25.29 -27.47
CA GLY A 669 -11.37 -24.40 -28.01
C GLY A 669 -11.78 -23.64 -29.28
N VAL A 670 -13.05 -23.24 -29.40
CA VAL A 670 -13.56 -22.39 -30.49
C VAL A 670 -13.15 -20.92 -30.27
N PHE A 671 -12.80 -20.51 -29.04
CA PHE A 671 -12.38 -19.14 -28.73
C PHE A 671 -10.98 -18.97 -28.12
N GLY A 672 -10.14 -20.03 -28.04
CA GLY A 672 -8.67 -19.95 -27.90
C GLY A 672 -8.02 -19.10 -26.80
N ALA A 673 -8.78 -18.43 -25.93
CA ALA A 673 -8.29 -17.49 -24.92
C ALA A 673 -9.20 -17.54 -23.69
N ASP A 674 -8.61 -17.35 -22.51
CA ASP A 674 -9.32 -17.14 -21.25
C ASP A 674 -10.45 -16.11 -21.45
N PHE A 675 -11.71 -16.58 -21.47
CA PHE A 675 -12.85 -15.71 -21.68
C PHE A 675 -13.18 -14.99 -20.36
N ASN A 676 -12.45 -13.91 -20.09
CA ASN A 676 -12.72 -13.03 -18.96
C ASN A 676 -13.91 -12.12 -19.29
N ILE A 677 -15.02 -12.32 -18.57
CA ILE A 677 -16.20 -11.44 -18.71
C ILE A 677 -16.01 -10.24 -17.77
N TYR A 678 -15.50 -9.14 -18.31
CA TYR A 678 -15.39 -7.86 -17.58
C TYR A 678 -16.70 -7.06 -17.55
N ALA A 679 -17.77 -7.55 -18.19
CA ALA A 679 -19.04 -6.82 -18.31
C ALA A 679 -19.73 -6.52 -16.96
N PHE A 680 -19.30 -7.19 -15.88
CA PHE A 680 -19.83 -7.03 -14.53
C PHE A 680 -18.81 -6.45 -13.53
N SER A 681 -17.59 -6.12 -13.96
CA SER A 681 -16.61 -5.51 -13.06
C SER A 681 -17.05 -4.09 -12.71
N PRO A 682 -16.99 -3.69 -11.42
CA PRO A 682 -17.25 -2.30 -11.02
C PRO A 682 -16.41 -1.33 -11.85
N THR A 683 -17.02 -0.22 -12.26
CA THR A 683 -16.33 0.82 -13.02
C THR A 683 -15.11 1.36 -12.25
N ASN A 684 -15.20 1.44 -10.92
CA ASN A 684 -14.12 1.90 -10.05
C ASN A 684 -12.87 0.99 -10.11
N ASP A 685 -12.99 -0.29 -10.50
CA ASP A 685 -11.87 -1.24 -10.57
C ASP A 685 -11.09 -1.19 -11.90
N LYS A 686 -11.52 -0.35 -12.83
CA LYS A 686 -10.84 -0.16 -14.12
C LYS A 686 -9.52 0.57 -13.92
N GLY A 687 -8.54 0.20 -14.73
CA GLY A 687 -7.32 0.99 -14.80
C GLY A 687 -7.61 2.38 -15.34
N ALA A 688 -7.08 3.42 -14.72
CA ALA A 688 -7.25 4.82 -15.13
C ALA A 688 -5.90 5.48 -15.39
N GLY A 689 -5.83 6.26 -16.47
CA GLY A 689 -4.70 7.15 -16.75
C GLY A 689 -4.66 8.31 -15.76
N VAL A 690 -3.47 8.89 -15.56
CA VAL A 690 -3.29 10.15 -14.81
C VAL A 690 -2.70 11.22 -15.74
N PRO A 691 -2.69 12.51 -15.38
CA PRO A 691 -2.09 13.55 -16.20
C PRO A 691 -0.57 13.39 -16.40
N THR A 692 -0.09 13.70 -17.62
CA THR A 692 1.36 13.84 -17.85
C THR A 692 1.87 15.10 -17.19
N THR A 693 2.85 14.98 -16.31
CA THR A 693 3.19 16.03 -15.35
C THR A 693 4.67 16.35 -15.34
N LEU A 694 5.00 17.65 -15.32
CA LEU A 694 6.35 18.16 -15.05
C LEU A 694 6.51 18.46 -13.56
N MET A 695 7.16 17.55 -12.84
CA MET A 695 7.54 17.70 -11.44
C MET A 695 8.93 18.31 -11.31
N VAL A 696 9.00 19.56 -10.88
CA VAL A 696 10.23 20.34 -10.72
C VAL A 696 10.59 20.54 -9.25
N ASP A 697 11.88 20.68 -8.96
CA ASP A 697 12.42 20.89 -7.61
C ASP A 697 11.83 22.12 -6.93
N GLY A 698 11.17 21.88 -5.80
CA GLY A 698 10.49 22.77 -4.84
C GLY A 698 11.39 23.42 -3.80
N THR A 699 11.11 24.67 -3.44
CA THR A 699 11.41 25.23 -2.11
C THR A 699 10.19 25.85 -1.44
N SER A 700 9.08 26.00 -2.16
CA SER A 700 7.83 26.52 -1.61
C SER A 700 6.95 25.39 -1.11
N ASP A 701 6.32 25.61 0.04
CA ASP A 701 5.25 24.78 0.64
C ASP A 701 3.99 24.67 -0.25
N ARG A 702 4.05 25.14 -1.50
CA ARG A 702 2.93 25.19 -2.45
C ARG A 702 3.02 24.11 -3.54
N ARG A 703 4.02 23.23 -3.50
CA ARG A 703 4.26 22.18 -4.52
C ARG A 703 4.18 20.77 -3.96
N ASP A 704 3.29 20.62 -3.00
CA ASP A 704 2.94 19.40 -2.32
C ASP A 704 1.62 18.79 -2.82
N THR A 705 0.82 19.51 -3.64
CA THR A 705 -0.41 18.99 -4.26
C THR A 705 -0.28 18.70 -5.76
N TYR A 706 -1.08 17.75 -6.25
CA TYR A 706 -1.13 17.32 -7.65
C TYR A 706 -1.42 18.44 -8.65
N THR A 707 -2.28 19.37 -8.28
CA THR A 707 -2.71 20.49 -9.14
C THR A 707 -1.69 21.61 -9.25
N SER A 708 -0.58 21.56 -8.49
CA SER A 708 0.46 22.59 -8.46
C SER A 708 1.52 22.45 -9.57
N PHE A 709 1.38 21.47 -10.46
CA PHE A 709 2.33 21.23 -11.54
C PHE A 709 1.74 21.56 -12.91
N LEU A 710 2.64 21.96 -13.81
CA LEU A 710 2.34 22.02 -15.24
C LEU A 710 2.11 20.60 -15.74
N ARG A 711 0.93 20.38 -16.34
CA ARG A 711 0.50 19.03 -16.75
C ARG A 711 -0.37 19.06 -18.01
N PHE A 712 -0.49 17.91 -18.65
CA PHE A 712 -1.46 17.63 -19.70
C PHE A 712 -2.49 16.65 -19.15
N GLU A 713 -3.76 17.03 -19.12
CA GLU A 713 -4.84 16.17 -18.62
C GLU A 713 -5.34 15.18 -19.67
N GLY A 714 -5.03 15.40 -20.95
CA GLY A 714 -5.36 14.44 -22.01
C GLY A 714 -6.85 14.32 -22.28
N ASP A 715 -7.27 13.11 -22.59
CA ASP A 715 -8.68 12.75 -22.78
C ASP A 715 -9.28 12.39 -21.43
N ILE A 716 -10.21 13.23 -20.93
CA ILE A 716 -10.92 12.91 -19.69
C ILE A 716 -12.11 12.03 -20.04
N GLU A 717 -12.00 10.76 -19.64
CA GLU A 717 -13.10 9.83 -19.71
C GLU A 717 -13.88 9.88 -18.40
N ASP A 718 -15.13 10.35 -18.49
CA ASP A 718 -16.07 10.36 -17.36
C ASP A 718 -16.83 9.03 -17.35
N TRP A 719 -16.66 8.25 -16.29
CA TRP A 719 -17.31 6.95 -16.12
C TRP A 719 -18.46 6.99 -15.11
N GLY A 720 -18.98 8.18 -14.80
CA GLY A 720 -20.08 8.39 -13.86
C GLY A 720 -19.57 8.67 -12.44
N ASP A 721 -20.36 8.28 -11.44
CA ASP A 721 -20.01 8.39 -10.04
C ASP A 721 -20.16 7.05 -9.31
N ASP A 722 -19.41 6.90 -8.21
CA ASP A 722 -19.53 5.81 -7.25
C ASP A 722 -19.61 6.43 -5.85
N ASP A 723 -20.72 6.21 -5.16
CA ASP A 723 -21.05 6.87 -3.88
C ASP A 723 -20.90 8.40 -3.92
N GLY A 724 -21.29 9.02 -5.04
CA GLY A 724 -21.20 10.48 -5.24
C GLY A 724 -19.79 11.01 -5.52
N LYS A 725 -18.80 10.13 -5.69
CA LYS A 725 -17.46 10.48 -6.14
C LYS A 725 -17.36 10.29 -7.66
N PRO A 726 -17.05 11.33 -8.45
CA PRO A 726 -16.92 11.18 -9.89
C PRO A 726 -15.70 10.32 -10.24
N LEU A 727 -15.90 9.39 -11.17
CA LEU A 727 -14.87 8.47 -11.66
C LEU A 727 -14.32 8.97 -12.99
N LYS A 728 -13.12 9.56 -12.95
CA LYS A 728 -12.47 10.14 -14.14
C LYS A 728 -11.11 9.50 -14.42
N SER A 729 -10.91 9.09 -15.68
CA SER A 729 -9.60 8.69 -16.21
C SER A 729 -9.01 9.81 -17.06
N PHE A 730 -7.71 10.04 -16.95
CA PHE A 730 -6.95 11.03 -17.74
C PHE A 730 -6.11 10.29 -18.78
N SER A 731 -6.79 9.67 -19.75
CA SER A 731 -6.18 8.79 -20.75
C SER A 731 -5.46 9.59 -21.84
N ARG A 732 -4.74 8.87 -22.71
CA ARG A 732 -4.13 9.41 -23.93
C ARG A 732 -3.03 10.45 -23.70
N ASN A 733 -2.24 10.27 -22.64
CA ASN A 733 -1.22 11.24 -22.21
C ASN A 733 0.22 10.74 -22.33
N ARG A 734 0.49 9.65 -23.02
CA ARG A 734 1.81 9.01 -23.08
C ARG A 734 2.95 9.79 -23.76
N CYS A 735 2.70 10.97 -24.34
CA CYS A 735 3.68 11.71 -25.15
C CYS A 735 4.81 12.31 -24.30
N VAL A 736 5.82 11.50 -23.98
CA VAL A 736 7.06 11.91 -23.31
C VAL A 736 8.25 11.24 -24.01
N SER A 737 9.28 12.02 -24.36
CA SER A 737 10.54 11.48 -24.87
C SER A 737 11.69 12.41 -24.56
N GLY A 738 12.63 11.94 -23.74
CA GLY A 738 13.68 12.79 -23.20
C GLY A 738 13.09 14.02 -22.52
N ASN A 739 13.60 15.20 -22.85
CA ASN A 739 13.20 16.43 -22.20
C ASN A 739 11.96 17.10 -22.79
N PHE A 740 11.21 16.38 -23.64
CA PHE A 740 10.01 16.85 -24.33
C PHE A 740 8.76 16.11 -23.85
N ALA A 741 7.65 16.83 -23.72
CA ALA A 741 6.33 16.25 -23.50
C ALA A 741 5.25 16.99 -24.29
N CYS A 742 4.16 16.29 -24.64
CA CYS A 742 3.00 16.90 -25.29
C CYS A 742 1.68 16.32 -24.79
N GLY A 743 0.57 16.98 -25.14
CA GLY A 743 -0.75 16.44 -24.82
C GLY A 743 -1.89 17.41 -25.06
N LEU A 744 -3.08 16.96 -24.69
CA LEU A 744 -4.32 17.74 -24.70
C LEU A 744 -4.56 18.35 -23.31
N ARG A 745 -5.39 19.40 -23.24
CA ARG A 745 -5.77 20.05 -21.97
C ARG A 745 -4.54 20.43 -21.15
N LEU A 746 -3.71 21.31 -21.71
CA LEU A 746 -2.55 21.87 -21.03
C LEU A 746 -3.03 22.72 -19.86
N GLU A 747 -2.66 22.30 -18.66
CA GLU A 747 -2.94 22.97 -17.41
C GLU A 747 -1.68 23.65 -16.89
N ILE A 748 -1.80 24.97 -16.71
CA ILE A 748 -0.74 25.82 -16.17
C ILE A 748 -1.20 26.27 -14.78
N PRO A 749 -0.54 25.85 -13.69
CA PRO A 749 -0.98 26.17 -12.34
C PRO A 749 -0.81 27.67 -12.04
N ASP A 750 -1.76 28.24 -11.29
CA ASP A 750 -1.78 29.68 -10.97
C ASP A 750 -0.45 30.25 -10.45
N PRO A 751 0.28 29.57 -9.54
CA PRO A 751 1.54 30.09 -9.02
C PRO A 751 2.59 30.38 -10.10
N ILE A 752 2.61 29.64 -11.21
CA ILE A 752 3.64 29.81 -12.24
C ILE A 752 3.17 30.66 -13.42
N LYS A 753 1.89 31.06 -13.46
CA LYS A 753 1.35 31.88 -14.55
C LYS A 753 2.11 33.20 -14.72
N GLY A 754 2.54 33.81 -13.61
CA GLY A 754 3.36 35.03 -13.63
C GLY A 754 4.79 34.83 -14.16
N CYS A 755 5.30 33.60 -14.12
CA CYS A 755 6.62 33.23 -14.61
C CYS A 755 6.68 33.04 -16.12
N LEU A 756 5.53 32.81 -16.78
CA LEU A 756 5.47 32.65 -18.23
C LEU A 756 5.71 33.99 -18.92
N LYS A 757 6.84 34.10 -19.63
CA LYS A 757 7.18 35.27 -20.43
C LYS A 757 7.01 34.94 -21.91
N PRO A 758 6.47 35.88 -22.72
CA PRO A 758 6.56 35.76 -24.17
C PRO A 758 8.04 35.85 -24.60
N ALA A 759 8.36 35.44 -25.82
CA ALA A 759 9.68 35.68 -26.40
C ALA A 759 9.96 37.20 -26.46
N VAL A 760 10.97 37.67 -25.72
CA VAL A 760 11.11 39.10 -25.37
C VAL A 760 11.58 39.98 -26.54
N SER A 761 11.86 39.40 -27.71
CA SER A 761 12.63 40.08 -28.77
C SER A 761 12.30 39.65 -30.20
N ASN A 762 11.35 38.73 -30.41
CA ASN A 762 11.12 38.14 -31.73
C ASN A 762 9.65 38.27 -32.18
N PRO A 763 9.34 39.17 -33.15
CA PRO A 763 7.98 39.29 -33.70
C PRO A 763 7.53 38.04 -34.48
N ASP A 764 8.44 37.14 -34.85
CA ASP A 764 8.11 35.87 -35.51
C ASP A 764 7.68 34.77 -34.51
N ALA A 765 7.82 34.98 -33.20
CA ALA A 765 7.39 33.98 -32.21
C ALA A 765 5.85 33.90 -32.17
N PRO A 766 5.26 32.69 -32.24
CA PRO A 766 3.81 32.57 -32.15
C PRO A 766 3.33 32.94 -30.75
N ALA A 767 2.15 33.56 -30.66
CA ALA A 767 1.58 34.03 -29.39
C ALA A 767 1.41 32.93 -28.32
N GLY A 768 1.26 31.68 -28.74
CA GLY A 768 1.16 30.52 -27.86
C GLY A 768 2.49 30.06 -27.24
N LEU A 769 3.64 30.50 -27.76
CA LEU A 769 4.96 30.09 -27.28
C LEU A 769 5.45 30.99 -26.15
N LYS A 770 5.65 30.39 -24.97
CA LYS A 770 6.00 31.05 -23.72
C LYS A 770 7.23 30.35 -23.12
N PHE A 771 7.95 31.07 -22.27
CA PHE A 771 9.16 30.59 -21.63
C PHE A 771 9.11 30.83 -20.13
N ILE A 772 9.68 29.89 -19.37
CA ILE A 772 9.89 29.98 -17.93
C ILE A 772 11.39 29.87 -17.68
N SER A 773 11.90 30.81 -16.89
CA SER A 773 13.22 30.72 -16.28
C SER A 773 13.04 30.39 -14.81
N SER A 774 13.60 29.27 -14.36
CA SER A 774 13.51 28.90 -12.94
C SER A 774 14.24 29.87 -12.01
N ALA A 775 15.26 30.58 -12.52
CA ALA A 775 15.94 31.65 -11.79
C ALA A 775 15.02 32.86 -11.52
N ASP A 776 14.13 33.16 -12.47
CA ASP A 776 13.21 34.30 -12.40
C ASP A 776 11.82 33.94 -11.88
N CYS A 777 11.59 32.66 -11.57
CA CYS A 777 10.32 32.13 -11.09
C CYS A 777 10.48 31.77 -9.61
N PRO A 778 9.97 32.59 -8.66
CA PRO A 778 10.12 32.34 -7.22
C PRO A 778 9.70 30.93 -6.83
N GLU A 779 8.63 30.45 -7.45
CA GLU A 779 8.09 29.12 -7.24
C GLU A 779 9.14 28.04 -7.50
N TYR A 780 9.99 28.21 -8.53
CA TYR A 780 11.02 27.27 -9.02
C TYR A 780 12.45 27.56 -8.54
N SER A 781 12.66 28.74 -7.95
CA SER A 781 13.95 29.20 -7.50
C SER A 781 14.48 28.41 -6.29
N ARG A 782 15.82 28.32 -6.18
CA ARG A 782 16.53 27.75 -5.02
C ARG A 782 17.39 28.82 -4.34
N PRO A 783 17.48 28.84 -2.99
CA PRO A 783 18.34 29.78 -2.27
C PRO A 783 19.82 29.70 -2.62
N SER A 784 20.34 28.54 -3.02
CA SER A 784 21.79 28.30 -3.14
C SER A 784 22.40 28.60 -4.51
N GLY A 785 21.58 28.90 -5.55
CA GLY A 785 22.05 29.06 -6.93
C GLY A 785 22.70 27.80 -7.52
N GLY A 786 22.77 27.68 -8.84
CA GLY A 786 23.73 26.78 -9.49
C GLY A 786 23.24 25.55 -10.25
N ASP A 787 21.94 25.39 -10.51
CA ASP A 787 21.42 24.38 -11.46
C ASP A 787 20.06 24.84 -11.99
N ASP A 788 19.96 26.05 -12.53
CA ASP A 788 18.69 26.52 -13.06
C ASP A 788 18.31 25.72 -14.32
N PHE A 789 17.01 25.67 -14.61
CA PHE A 789 16.44 25.12 -15.83
C PHE A 789 15.56 26.17 -16.54
N PHE A 790 15.37 25.96 -17.83
CA PHE A 790 14.40 26.68 -18.65
C PHE A 790 13.30 25.72 -19.11
N VAL A 791 12.10 26.25 -19.28
CA VAL A 791 10.99 25.52 -19.89
C VAL A 791 10.44 26.36 -21.03
N VAL A 792 10.34 25.79 -22.22
CA VAL A 792 9.49 26.33 -23.28
C VAL A 792 8.14 25.62 -23.22
N VAL A 793 7.07 26.38 -23.35
CA VAL A 793 5.69 25.90 -23.33
C VAL A 793 4.99 26.47 -24.55
N TYR A 794 4.34 25.62 -25.33
CA TYR A 794 3.43 26.05 -26.38
C TYR A 794 2.00 25.70 -26.00
N GLU A 795 1.11 26.69 -26.08
CA GLU A 795 -0.33 26.53 -25.89
C GLU A 795 -1.07 26.88 -27.18
N GLY A 796 -1.77 25.90 -27.75
CA GLY A 796 -2.62 26.05 -28.92
C GLY A 796 -4.10 25.95 -28.55
N THR A 797 -4.94 26.77 -29.20
CA THR A 797 -6.40 26.61 -29.09
C THR A 797 -6.87 25.41 -29.90
N CYS A 798 -7.83 24.66 -29.36
CA CYS A 798 -8.36 23.49 -30.03
C CYS A 798 -9.74 23.82 -30.63
N SER A 799 -9.78 24.26 -31.89
CA SER A 799 -11.04 24.59 -32.57
C SER A 799 -11.67 23.34 -33.20
N GLY A 800 -12.88 22.97 -32.78
CA GLY A 800 -13.62 21.82 -33.33
C GLY A 800 -13.25 20.47 -32.71
N CYS A 801 -12.84 20.46 -31.45
CA CYS A 801 -12.56 19.28 -30.64
C CYS A 801 -13.25 19.42 -29.26
N ASP A 802 -13.32 18.34 -28.50
CA ASP A 802 -13.96 18.32 -27.16
C ASP A 802 -13.03 18.84 -26.03
N TYR A 803 -11.95 19.55 -26.39
CA TYR A 803 -10.90 20.02 -25.50
C TYR A 803 -10.73 21.54 -25.68
N ALA A 804 -10.40 22.28 -24.61
CA ALA A 804 -10.22 23.74 -24.71
C ALA A 804 -8.89 24.12 -25.39
N ASN A 805 -7.82 23.40 -25.09
CA ASN A 805 -6.47 23.66 -25.61
C ASN A 805 -5.68 22.34 -25.81
N TRP A 806 -4.52 22.48 -26.43
CA TRP A 806 -3.48 21.44 -26.54
C TRP A 806 -2.11 22.11 -26.41
N GLY A 807 -1.06 21.33 -26.20
CA GLY A 807 0.27 21.92 -26.13
C GLY A 807 1.43 20.93 -26.16
N PHE A 808 2.61 21.50 -25.98
CA PHE A 808 3.83 20.77 -25.70
C PHE A 808 4.75 21.61 -24.81
N LEU A 809 5.72 20.94 -24.20
CA LEU A 809 6.80 21.56 -23.46
C LEU A 809 8.14 20.91 -23.80
N GLU A 810 9.20 21.68 -23.65
CA GLU A 810 10.56 21.16 -23.51
C GLU A 810 11.19 21.81 -22.27
N VAL A 811 11.87 21.00 -21.45
CA VAL A 811 12.65 21.46 -20.30
C VAL A 811 14.14 21.28 -20.58
N VAL A 812 14.98 22.26 -20.22
CA VAL A 812 16.42 22.21 -20.49
C VAL A 812 17.21 22.74 -19.30
N GLU A 813 18.45 22.29 -19.15
CA GLU A 813 19.33 22.83 -18.13
C GLU A 813 19.87 24.20 -18.57
N ALA A 814 19.80 25.20 -17.69
CA ALA A 814 20.20 26.56 -18.02
C ALA A 814 21.70 26.66 -18.35
N LYS A 815 22.53 25.79 -17.74
CA LYS A 815 23.98 25.75 -17.98
C LYS A 815 24.32 25.42 -19.44
N ASP A 816 23.48 24.63 -20.12
CA ASP A 816 23.66 24.29 -21.54
C ASP A 816 23.51 25.53 -22.45
N TYR A 817 22.95 26.60 -21.90
CA TYR A 817 22.73 27.89 -22.55
C TYR A 817 23.44 29.03 -21.81
N SER A 818 24.54 28.73 -21.09
CA SER A 818 25.33 29.72 -20.34
C SER A 818 24.50 30.55 -19.34
N GLY A 819 23.40 29.99 -18.82
CA GLY A 819 22.47 30.69 -17.94
C GLY A 819 21.58 31.73 -18.64
N SER A 820 21.62 31.84 -19.97
CA SER A 820 20.86 32.85 -20.72
C SER A 820 19.56 32.27 -21.29
N VAL A 821 18.43 32.65 -20.68
CA VAL A 821 17.11 32.31 -21.22
C VAL A 821 16.89 32.89 -22.62
N GLN A 822 17.47 34.07 -22.90
CA GLN A 822 17.40 34.69 -24.23
C GLN A 822 18.09 33.83 -25.30
N LEU A 823 19.26 33.27 -24.97
CA LEU A 823 19.97 32.37 -25.90
C LEU A 823 19.13 31.12 -26.20
N TYR A 824 18.49 30.54 -25.18
CA TYR A 824 17.59 29.41 -25.38
C TYR A 824 16.37 29.78 -26.23
N GLN A 825 15.73 30.94 -25.96
CA GLN A 825 14.61 31.47 -26.74
C GLN A 825 14.98 31.60 -28.22
N ASP A 826 16.09 32.29 -28.51
CA ASP A 826 16.53 32.55 -29.87
C ASP A 826 16.78 31.24 -30.64
N GLN A 827 17.43 30.27 -29.99
CA GLN A 827 17.67 28.95 -30.60
C GLN A 827 16.39 28.17 -30.81
N ALA A 828 15.50 28.09 -29.81
CA ALA A 828 14.24 27.35 -29.90
C ALA A 828 13.34 27.91 -31.03
N ILE A 829 13.26 29.24 -31.16
CA ILE A 829 12.51 29.90 -32.23
C ILE A 829 13.16 29.66 -33.59
N ALA A 830 14.49 29.85 -33.70
CA ALA A 830 15.21 29.65 -34.96
C ALA A 830 15.09 28.21 -35.46
N GLY A 831 15.24 27.22 -34.56
CA GLY A 831 15.13 25.80 -34.88
C GLY A 831 13.73 25.35 -35.33
N ASN A 832 12.69 26.13 -34.98
CA ASN A 832 11.30 25.78 -35.27
C ASN A 832 10.59 26.75 -36.22
N LYS A 833 11.30 27.71 -36.83
CA LYS A 833 10.72 28.75 -37.69
C LYS A 833 9.80 28.18 -38.79
N THR A 834 10.13 27.01 -39.34
CA THR A 834 9.34 26.34 -40.38
C THR A 834 8.11 25.60 -39.86
N ASN A 835 8.05 25.30 -38.56
CA ASN A 835 7.00 24.47 -37.96
C ASN A 835 5.89 25.31 -37.31
N VAL A 836 6.19 26.58 -36.97
CA VAL A 836 5.26 27.50 -36.29
C VAL A 836 3.92 27.65 -37.01
N SER A 837 3.93 27.73 -38.34
CA SER A 837 2.68 27.87 -39.12
C SER A 837 1.75 26.67 -38.96
N ASP A 838 2.32 25.49 -38.74
CA ASP A 838 1.56 24.25 -38.59
C ASP A 838 0.98 24.19 -37.18
N TRP A 839 1.75 24.60 -36.17
CA TRP A 839 1.27 24.69 -34.79
C TRP A 839 0.10 25.66 -34.66
N THR A 840 0.17 26.83 -35.28
CA THR A 840 -0.89 27.87 -35.18
C THR A 840 -2.18 27.50 -35.91
N LYS A 841 -2.11 26.60 -36.91
CA LYS A 841 -3.28 26.11 -37.66
C LYS A 841 -3.86 24.83 -37.08
N SER A 842 -3.11 24.13 -36.25
CA SER A 842 -3.51 22.82 -35.76
C SER A 842 -4.58 22.89 -34.69
N ASN A 843 -5.50 21.94 -34.74
CA ASN A 843 -6.49 21.68 -33.69
C ASN A 843 -6.04 20.57 -32.72
N GLY A 844 -4.75 20.25 -32.65
CA GLY A 844 -4.20 19.22 -31.77
C GLY A 844 -4.36 17.78 -32.28
N LYS A 845 -5.06 17.57 -33.40
CA LYS A 845 -5.20 16.26 -34.06
C LYS A 845 -4.22 16.07 -35.23
N ASP A 846 -3.41 17.07 -35.55
CA ASP A 846 -2.44 16.96 -36.64
C ASP A 846 -1.12 16.34 -36.15
N THR A 847 -0.38 15.73 -37.06
CA THR A 847 1.02 15.39 -36.79
C THR A 847 1.85 16.65 -36.91
N LEU A 848 2.42 17.06 -35.79
CA LEU A 848 3.23 18.25 -35.63
C LEU A 848 4.71 17.87 -35.54
N THR A 849 5.53 18.86 -35.83
CA THR A 849 6.99 18.73 -35.77
C THR A 849 7.53 19.74 -34.78
N TYR A 850 8.39 19.29 -33.87
CA TYR A 850 9.15 20.15 -32.97
C TYR A 850 10.62 19.75 -33.01
N TYR A 851 11.50 20.71 -33.30
CA TYR A 851 12.94 20.53 -33.22
C TYR A 851 13.40 20.92 -31.81
N SER A 852 13.84 19.92 -31.05
CA SER A 852 14.51 20.14 -29.77
C SER A 852 15.93 20.59 -30.03
N VAL A 853 16.22 21.81 -29.58
CA VAL A 853 17.56 22.39 -29.68
C VAL A 853 18.53 21.75 -28.69
N ALA A 854 18.04 21.27 -27.54
CA ALA A 854 18.87 20.61 -26.54
C ALA A 854 19.33 19.23 -27.01
N ARG A 855 18.41 18.42 -27.55
CA ARG A 855 18.72 17.07 -28.04
C ARG A 855 19.17 17.04 -29.50
N LYS A 856 19.09 18.18 -30.20
CA LYS A 856 19.36 18.31 -31.64
C LYS A 856 18.57 17.27 -32.46
N ARG A 857 17.33 17.01 -32.03
CA ARG A 857 16.44 15.98 -32.59
C ARG A 857 15.10 16.60 -32.96
N THR A 858 14.56 16.13 -34.07
CA THR A 858 13.18 16.41 -34.46
C THR A 858 12.24 15.39 -33.84
N TYR A 859 11.28 15.88 -33.05
CA TYR A 859 10.12 15.14 -32.59
C TYR A 859 9.00 15.32 -33.61
N LYS A 860 8.46 14.20 -34.09
CA LYS A 860 7.18 14.16 -34.77
C LYS A 860 6.18 13.59 -33.78
N PHE A 861 5.14 14.33 -33.47
CA PHE A 861 4.17 13.98 -32.45
C PHE A 861 2.80 14.44 -32.89
N LYS A 862 1.76 13.83 -32.36
CA LYS A 862 0.40 14.35 -32.46
C LYS A 862 -0.05 14.56 -31.02
N PRO A 863 -0.48 15.76 -30.60
CA PRO A 863 -0.90 15.99 -29.22
C PRO A 863 -2.00 15.01 -28.75
N SER A 864 -2.83 14.56 -29.70
CA SER A 864 -3.85 13.53 -29.48
C SER A 864 -3.37 12.09 -29.76
N SER A 865 -2.08 11.85 -30.05
CA SER A 865 -1.50 10.51 -30.22
C SER A 865 -0.50 10.25 -29.11
N GLU A 866 -0.45 9.00 -28.73
CA GLU A 866 0.00 8.58 -27.41
C GLU A 866 1.34 7.85 -27.48
N ASP A 867 2.15 7.98 -28.52
CA ASP A 867 3.39 7.19 -28.53
C ASP A 867 4.49 7.79 -29.38
N PHE A 868 5.71 7.54 -28.91
CA PHE A 868 6.96 7.66 -29.68
C PHE A 868 7.47 6.26 -30.09
N ASP A 869 6.54 5.31 -30.26
CA ASP A 869 6.73 3.91 -30.64
C ASP A 869 7.61 3.10 -29.66
N GLN A 870 7.42 3.27 -28.35
CA GLN A 870 8.14 2.49 -27.33
C GLN A 870 7.28 1.36 -26.75
N ASP A 871 7.09 0.30 -27.55
CA ASP A 871 6.50 -0.95 -27.05
C ASP A 871 7.59 -1.86 -26.49
N CYS A 872 7.97 -1.62 -25.23
CA CYS A 872 8.96 -2.41 -24.51
C CYS A 872 8.48 -2.70 -23.10
N ARG A 873 8.83 -3.88 -22.55
CA ARG A 873 8.44 -4.24 -21.19
C ARG A 873 9.04 -3.31 -20.14
N ALA A 874 10.36 -3.20 -20.15
CA ALA A 874 11.11 -2.18 -19.44
C ALA A 874 12.30 -1.79 -20.32
N CYS A 875 12.31 -0.56 -20.84
CA CYS A 875 13.44 -0.05 -21.59
C CYS A 875 13.79 1.35 -21.13
N GLY A 876 15.08 1.62 -21.02
CA GLY A 876 15.54 2.87 -20.48
C GLY A 876 16.98 2.80 -19.99
N THR A 877 17.36 3.82 -19.25
CA THR A 877 18.73 3.97 -18.74
C THR A 877 18.99 3.19 -17.46
N VAL A 878 17.93 2.81 -16.74
CA VAL A 878 18.02 2.22 -15.40
C VAL A 878 17.55 0.79 -15.38
N VAL A 879 16.33 0.51 -15.83
CA VAL A 879 15.80 -0.85 -15.91
C VAL A 879 15.69 -1.26 -17.37
N GLU A 880 16.43 -2.30 -17.72
CA GLU A 880 16.33 -2.97 -19.02
C GLU A 880 15.95 -4.41 -18.77
N GLY A 881 14.92 -4.91 -19.45
CA GLY A 881 14.56 -6.31 -19.31
C GLY A 881 13.46 -6.75 -20.24
N ASP A 882 13.39 -8.07 -20.38
CA ASP A 882 12.36 -8.80 -21.12
C ASP A 882 11.56 -9.70 -20.16
N ASP A 883 10.87 -10.70 -20.69
CA ASP A 883 9.96 -11.57 -19.94
C ASP A 883 10.54 -12.24 -18.69
N ALA A 884 11.85 -12.52 -18.63
CA ALA A 884 12.43 -13.27 -17.51
C ALA A 884 13.74 -12.69 -16.98
N LYS A 885 14.36 -11.74 -17.69
CA LYS A 885 15.68 -11.21 -17.33
C LYS A 885 15.63 -9.69 -17.25
N PHE A 886 16.05 -9.17 -16.11
CA PHE A 886 16.08 -7.75 -15.84
C PHE A 886 17.47 -7.33 -15.37
N LYS A 887 17.86 -6.12 -15.74
CA LYS A 887 19.06 -5.45 -15.28
C LYS A 887 18.69 -4.09 -14.72
N ILE A 888 19.08 -3.84 -13.48
CA ILE A 888 18.99 -2.53 -12.84
C ILE A 888 20.39 -1.92 -12.88
N LYS A 889 20.51 -0.75 -13.49
CA LYS A 889 21.74 0.02 -13.69
C LYS A 889 21.60 1.38 -13.04
N ASN A 890 22.72 2.02 -12.76
CA ASN A 890 22.76 3.44 -12.45
C ASN A 890 23.71 4.14 -13.42
N PRO A 891 23.23 5.13 -14.20
CA PRO A 891 24.06 5.87 -15.17
C PRO A 891 25.32 6.50 -14.57
N ARG A 892 25.31 6.81 -13.27
CA ARG A 892 26.45 7.38 -12.53
C ARG A 892 27.51 6.35 -12.17
N ARG A 893 27.20 5.06 -12.30
CA ARG A 893 28.07 3.94 -11.95
C ARG A 893 28.20 2.99 -13.14
N PRO A 894 28.80 3.47 -14.25
CA PRO A 894 28.90 2.67 -15.46
C PRO A 894 29.64 1.35 -15.19
N GLY A 895 29.09 0.25 -15.72
CA GLY A 895 29.63 -1.09 -15.55
C GLY A 895 29.13 -1.86 -14.32
N GLN A 896 28.41 -1.22 -13.40
CA GLN A 896 27.73 -1.89 -12.30
C GLN A 896 26.25 -2.13 -12.63
N ALA A 897 25.74 -3.31 -12.30
CA ALA A 897 24.33 -3.66 -12.47
C ALA A 897 23.88 -4.70 -11.44
N ILE A 898 22.58 -4.74 -11.16
CA ILE A 898 21.92 -5.87 -10.51
C ILE A 898 21.21 -6.66 -11.61
N SER A 899 21.63 -7.90 -11.80
CA SER A 899 21.00 -8.82 -12.75
C SER A 899 20.04 -9.75 -12.02
N ILE A 900 18.82 -9.82 -12.54
CA ILE A 900 17.73 -10.65 -12.06
C ILE A 900 17.36 -11.62 -13.19
N ASP A 901 17.32 -12.91 -12.90
CA ASP A 901 17.02 -13.97 -13.88
C ASP A 901 16.02 -14.98 -13.30
N TYR A 902 14.82 -14.98 -13.88
CA TYR A 902 13.71 -15.91 -13.61
C TYR A 902 13.53 -16.94 -14.73
N SER A 903 14.60 -17.31 -15.45
CA SER A 903 14.53 -18.40 -16.43
C SER A 903 14.25 -19.75 -15.78
N ASP A 904 14.60 -19.92 -14.50
CA ASP A 904 14.17 -21.02 -13.65
C ASP A 904 13.27 -20.45 -12.54
N ASP A 905 11.96 -20.64 -12.68
CA ASP A 905 10.94 -20.18 -11.75
C ASP A 905 11.19 -20.61 -10.32
N MET A 906 11.77 -21.80 -10.13
CA MET A 906 11.95 -22.39 -8.82
C MET A 906 13.27 -21.99 -8.16
N ASN A 907 14.21 -21.43 -8.95
CA ASN A 907 15.54 -21.02 -8.50
C ASN A 907 15.95 -19.69 -9.18
N PRO A 908 15.24 -18.59 -8.92
CA PRO A 908 15.60 -17.30 -9.49
C PRO A 908 16.98 -16.87 -9.01
N LYS A 909 17.69 -16.14 -9.87
CA LYS A 909 19.03 -15.62 -9.58
C LYS A 909 18.99 -14.12 -9.47
N ARG A 910 19.71 -13.61 -8.47
CA ARG A 910 19.96 -12.18 -8.26
C ARG A 910 21.46 -12.00 -8.02
N THR A 911 22.14 -11.32 -8.93
CA THR A 911 23.60 -11.21 -8.93
C THR A 911 24.05 -9.78 -9.19
N GLY A 912 25.08 -9.33 -8.48
CA GLY A 912 25.76 -8.08 -8.80
C GLY A 912 26.78 -8.26 -9.93
N GLU A 913 26.80 -7.34 -10.88
CA GLU A 913 27.78 -7.25 -11.96
C GLU A 913 28.78 -6.13 -11.68
N GLY A 914 29.98 -6.19 -12.29
CA GLY A 914 30.97 -5.12 -12.17
C GLY A 914 31.58 -4.96 -10.77
N GLY A 915 31.71 -6.06 -10.02
CA GLY A 915 32.23 -6.05 -8.64
C GLY A 915 31.19 -5.62 -7.57
N LEU A 916 29.93 -5.44 -7.97
CA LEU A 916 28.84 -5.11 -7.06
C LEU A 916 28.56 -6.32 -6.13
N THR A 917 28.64 -6.09 -4.82
CA THR A 917 28.28 -7.09 -3.82
C THR A 917 26.87 -6.82 -3.34
N LEU A 918 25.98 -7.78 -3.52
CA LEU A 918 24.63 -7.69 -3.01
C LEU A 918 24.58 -8.24 -1.58
N ALA A 919 23.75 -7.62 -0.75
CA ALA A 919 23.36 -8.23 0.51
C ALA A 919 22.78 -9.63 0.21
N ASN A 920 23.29 -10.61 0.94
CA ASN A 920 22.71 -11.93 1.07
C ASN A 920 21.97 -11.98 2.42
N PRO A 921 20.94 -12.84 2.55
CA PRO A 921 20.15 -12.94 3.76
C PRO A 921 20.97 -13.22 5.04
#